data_AF-A0A6P5E367-F1
#
_entry.id   AF-A0A6P5E367-F1
#
_cell.length_a   1.000
_cell.length_b   1.000
_cell.length_c   1.000
_cell.angle_alpha   90.00
_cell.angle_beta   90.00
_cell.angle_gamma   90.00
#
_symmetry.space_group_name_H-M   'P 1'
#
loop_
_entity.id
_entity.type
_entity.pdbx_description
1 polymer ?
#
loop_
_entity_poly.entity_id
_entity_poly.type
_entity_poly.pdbx_seq_one_letter_code
_entity_poly.pdbx_strand_id
1 'polypeptide(L)'
;MAPLSTRLLIQRGRPKSNRLGKIRSLDLSGLNLLSEDLDHTLLGRLKQLQELDLSDNQLETLPADLGLPHLHVLHCANNQLSDVTHLCQFPQLEELSLEGNPFLTVSDSLKVTFLLPELRKFNGKDASTTRSKAESLNRELTTRVATHWKKFMAALSPEEQAQAQADFVKSAVRNVRYGPMSLSEFTQWRVRMISEELVASGGTHARETDMPEGSHKATATQQPRARPVALRRPGDTLLSLSPQKRMCTSLLAPVEGSLVGSDSSQLEPLHFLQCHSKNNSPSDLKTQLWACAFEPAWDEGQAGAASQTVATCGGEAVCVIDCQTGIVLHKYKVPGEEFFSVAWTALTVVTQTGHKKRWNVLAAAGLRGLVRLLHVQAGFCCGLIRGHRKAIATLCFSPTHETHLFTASYDKRIILWDIGTPNQDYEFQASHLLTLDTTSTPLRLCPVPPCPDAYLLAGCEGGCCCWDVRLDQPQKKRVCEVEFVFSEGSKVSGQRVDGLAFVNEDVVASKGSSLGTICLWSWSQTWQGRGSQPTVAVVVLAWLQWSPTILAYFSLSTCPDKGLVLCGDEQGSVWIYDVRPLLAQRSPPQTAPQAPTQILKWPQPQAMGQTVTKTMVNTVVANPAFTYLTALTDSNIVAIWRRGEP
;
A
#
# COMPACT_ATOMS: atom_id res chain seq x y z
N MET A 1 -36.83 -12.80 20.00
CA MET A 1 -36.52 -13.30 18.64
C MET A 1 -36.54 -14.82 18.71
N ALA A 2 -37.03 -15.50 17.68
CA ALA A 2 -37.23 -16.95 17.76
C ALA A 2 -35.93 -17.67 17.40
N PRO A 3 -35.43 -18.61 18.23
CA PRO A 3 -34.26 -19.42 17.89
C PRO A 3 -34.51 -20.22 16.61
N LEU A 4 -33.42 -20.57 15.91
CA LEU A 4 -33.45 -21.49 14.78
C LEU A 4 -34.27 -22.74 15.15
N SER A 5 -35.33 -23.00 14.41
CA SER A 5 -36.28 -24.08 14.71
C SER A 5 -36.33 -25.10 13.58
N THR A 6 -36.64 -26.36 13.93
CA THR A 6 -36.84 -27.43 12.93
C THR A 6 -37.85 -27.06 11.85
N ARG A 7 -38.90 -26.30 12.20
CA ARG A 7 -39.91 -25.83 11.24
C ARG A 7 -39.32 -24.87 10.21
N LEU A 8 -38.51 -23.91 10.66
CA LEU A 8 -37.84 -22.95 9.79
C LEU A 8 -36.86 -23.65 8.83
N LEU A 9 -36.08 -24.60 9.34
CA LEU A 9 -35.15 -25.39 8.53
C LEU A 9 -35.87 -26.17 7.42
N ILE A 10 -37.00 -26.82 7.73
CA ILE A 10 -37.84 -27.51 6.73
C ILE A 10 -38.44 -26.52 5.73
N GLN A 11 -38.88 -25.36 6.21
CA GLN A 11 -39.48 -24.32 5.36
C GLN A 11 -38.48 -23.72 4.37
N ARG A 12 -37.24 -23.47 4.80
CA ARG A 12 -36.18 -22.88 3.96
C ARG A 12 -35.39 -23.93 3.16
N GLY A 13 -35.39 -25.19 3.61
CA GLY A 13 -34.67 -26.28 2.96
C GLY A 13 -35.26 -26.75 1.62
N ARG A 14 -34.39 -27.36 0.81
CA ARG A 14 -34.69 -28.03 -0.46
C ARG A 14 -33.93 -29.37 -0.54
N PRO A 15 -34.52 -30.44 -1.12
CA PRO A 15 -35.91 -30.54 -1.57
C PRO A 15 -36.90 -30.45 -0.39
N LYS A 16 -38.15 -30.07 -0.67
CA LYS A 16 -39.19 -29.98 0.37
C LYS A 16 -39.43 -31.37 0.97
N SER A 17 -39.23 -31.46 2.29
CA SER A 17 -39.25 -32.72 3.03
C SER A 17 -39.63 -32.45 4.48
N ASN A 18 -40.41 -33.35 5.07
CA ASN A 18 -40.75 -33.29 6.51
C ASN A 18 -39.62 -33.84 7.40
N ARG A 19 -38.51 -34.30 6.80
CA ARG A 19 -37.32 -34.83 7.49
C ARG A 19 -36.10 -33.97 7.16
N LEU A 20 -35.42 -33.47 8.19
CA LEU A 20 -34.20 -32.67 8.07
C LEU A 20 -33.09 -33.39 7.30
N GLY A 21 -32.87 -34.67 7.57
CA GLY A 21 -31.79 -35.45 6.92
C GLY A 21 -31.95 -35.67 5.40
N LYS A 22 -33.01 -35.18 4.77
CA LYS A 22 -33.19 -35.20 3.31
C LYS A 22 -32.91 -33.84 2.63
N ILE A 23 -32.74 -32.78 3.42
CA ILE A 23 -32.43 -31.44 2.90
C ILE A 23 -31.00 -31.46 2.36
N ARG A 24 -30.85 -30.95 1.14
CA ARG A 24 -29.57 -30.82 0.41
C ARG A 24 -29.13 -29.38 0.26
N SER A 25 -30.06 -28.44 0.16
CA SER A 25 -29.77 -27.01 0.05
C SER A 25 -30.60 -26.26 1.07
N LEU A 26 -29.99 -25.38 1.85
CA LEU A 26 -30.63 -24.65 2.94
C LEU A 26 -30.24 -23.17 2.90
N ASP A 27 -31.26 -22.32 2.85
CA ASP A 27 -31.10 -20.87 2.82
C ASP A 27 -31.54 -20.23 4.15
N LEU A 28 -30.56 -19.79 4.93
CA LEU A 28 -30.73 -19.06 6.19
C LEU A 28 -30.29 -17.59 6.05
N SER A 29 -30.26 -17.06 4.84
CA SER A 29 -29.86 -15.67 4.60
C SER A 29 -30.87 -14.65 5.16
N GLY A 30 -30.37 -13.49 5.58
CA GLY A 30 -31.20 -12.34 5.96
C GLY A 30 -32.03 -12.54 7.22
N LEU A 31 -31.58 -13.38 8.16
CA LEU A 31 -32.33 -13.75 9.37
C LEU A 31 -31.85 -13.03 10.64
N ASN A 32 -30.82 -12.18 10.54
CA ASN A 32 -30.14 -11.53 11.66
C ASN A 32 -29.62 -12.54 12.70
N LEU A 33 -29.10 -13.68 12.23
CA LEU A 33 -28.57 -14.73 13.11
C LEU A 33 -27.23 -14.30 13.75
N LEU A 34 -27.07 -14.65 15.02
CA LEU A 34 -25.80 -14.60 15.75
C LEU A 34 -25.11 -15.97 15.70
N SER A 35 -23.81 -15.99 16.01
CA SER A 35 -23.02 -17.24 16.04
C SER A 35 -23.64 -18.30 16.96
N GLU A 36 -24.24 -17.88 18.08
CA GLU A 36 -24.90 -18.75 19.06
C GLU A 36 -26.23 -19.36 18.58
N ASP A 37 -26.87 -18.76 17.58
CA ASP A 37 -28.13 -19.28 17.02
C ASP A 37 -27.89 -20.55 16.19
N LEU A 38 -26.66 -20.75 15.68
CA LEU A 38 -26.25 -21.89 14.88
C LEU A 38 -26.00 -23.14 15.75
N ASP A 39 -27.06 -23.67 16.35
CA ASP A 39 -27.00 -24.84 17.22
C ASP A 39 -26.53 -26.11 16.47
N HIS A 40 -25.34 -26.59 16.83
CA HIS A 40 -24.72 -27.81 16.30
C HIS A 40 -25.58 -29.06 16.50
N THR A 41 -26.40 -29.14 17.55
CA THR A 41 -27.28 -30.30 17.79
C THR A 41 -28.46 -30.36 16.81
N LEU A 42 -28.89 -29.19 16.34
CA LEU A 42 -29.97 -29.03 15.37
C LEU A 42 -29.44 -29.16 13.94
N LEU A 43 -28.43 -28.38 13.59
CA LEU A 43 -27.82 -28.35 12.25
C LEU A 43 -27.12 -29.68 11.93
N GLY A 44 -26.54 -30.35 12.92
CA GLY A 44 -25.92 -31.67 12.77
C GLY A 44 -26.87 -32.78 12.32
N ARG A 45 -28.19 -32.56 12.33
CA ARG A 45 -29.19 -33.50 11.77
C ARG A 45 -29.30 -33.43 10.25
N LEU A 46 -28.75 -32.39 9.61
CA LEU A 46 -28.75 -32.17 8.17
C LEU A 46 -27.63 -32.96 7.47
N LYS A 47 -27.58 -34.28 7.71
CA LYS A 47 -26.49 -35.17 7.26
C LYS A 47 -26.30 -35.29 5.74
N GLN A 48 -27.16 -34.69 4.94
CA GLN A 48 -27.10 -34.73 3.46
C GLN A 48 -27.03 -33.33 2.86
N LEU A 49 -26.76 -32.30 3.69
CA LEU A 49 -26.65 -30.93 3.23
C LEU A 49 -25.40 -30.76 2.37
N GLN A 50 -25.61 -30.20 1.18
CA GLN A 50 -24.60 -29.92 0.16
C GLN A 50 -24.40 -28.42 -0.02
N GLU A 51 -25.45 -27.62 0.18
CA GLU A 51 -25.40 -26.17 0.05
C GLU A 51 -26.00 -25.51 1.30
N LEU A 52 -25.29 -24.53 1.85
CA LEU A 52 -25.72 -23.73 2.99
C LEU A 52 -25.47 -22.26 2.71
N ASP A 53 -26.52 -21.45 2.77
CA ASP A 53 -26.44 -20.00 2.70
C ASP A 53 -26.73 -19.38 4.08
N LEU A 54 -25.74 -18.68 4.60
CA LEU A 54 -25.73 -17.92 5.85
C LEU A 54 -25.50 -16.42 5.59
N SER A 55 -25.61 -15.97 4.34
CA SER A 55 -25.29 -14.59 3.97
C SER A 55 -26.25 -13.58 4.61
N ASP A 56 -25.81 -12.33 4.76
CA ASP A 56 -26.62 -11.23 5.31
C ASP A 56 -27.12 -11.54 6.75
N ASN A 57 -26.20 -11.94 7.62
CA ASN A 57 -26.43 -12.20 9.04
C ASN A 57 -25.38 -11.46 9.90
N GLN A 58 -25.32 -11.75 11.20
CA GLN A 58 -24.45 -11.08 12.17
C GLN A 58 -23.46 -12.08 12.80
N LEU A 59 -22.99 -13.05 12.02
CA LEU A 59 -22.09 -14.09 12.52
C LEU A 59 -20.68 -13.53 12.73
N GLU A 60 -20.16 -13.63 13.95
CA GLU A 60 -18.77 -13.31 14.29
C GLU A 60 -17.82 -14.51 14.08
N THR A 61 -18.36 -15.73 14.23
CA THR A 61 -17.64 -16.99 14.00
C THR A 61 -18.62 -18.08 13.57
N LEU A 62 -18.10 -19.15 12.96
CA LEU A 62 -18.85 -20.39 12.76
C LEU A 62 -18.64 -21.31 13.97
N PRO A 63 -19.70 -21.86 14.58
CA PRO A 63 -19.55 -22.84 15.65
C PRO A 63 -18.70 -24.04 15.22
N ALA A 64 -17.96 -24.58 16.18
CA ALA A 64 -17.31 -25.88 15.98
C ALA A 64 -18.37 -26.99 15.82
N ASP A 65 -18.02 -28.02 15.06
CA ASP A 65 -18.75 -29.29 15.00
C ASP A 65 -20.21 -29.22 14.54
N LEU A 66 -20.54 -28.36 13.57
CA LEU A 66 -21.86 -28.30 12.94
C LEU A 66 -22.27 -29.62 12.27
N GLY A 67 -21.32 -30.53 12.03
CA GLY A 67 -21.61 -31.92 11.65
C GLY A 67 -22.22 -32.07 10.26
N LEU A 68 -21.74 -31.26 9.30
CA LEU A 68 -22.17 -31.21 7.89
C LEU A 68 -21.06 -31.77 6.95
N PRO A 69 -20.82 -33.09 6.93
CA PRO A 69 -19.66 -33.67 6.25
C PRO A 69 -19.71 -33.64 4.71
N HIS A 70 -20.89 -33.41 4.13
CA HIS A 70 -21.12 -33.42 2.67
C HIS A 70 -21.35 -32.02 2.10
N LEU A 71 -21.01 -30.98 2.85
CA LEU A 71 -21.18 -29.61 2.41
C LEU A 71 -20.15 -29.29 1.31
N HIS A 72 -20.66 -28.88 0.14
CA HIS A 72 -19.87 -28.50 -1.03
C HIS A 72 -19.89 -26.99 -1.29
N VAL A 73 -20.98 -26.31 -0.92
CA VAL A 73 -21.16 -24.87 -1.14
C VAL A 73 -21.54 -24.20 0.18
N LEU A 74 -20.77 -23.19 0.57
CA LEU A 74 -21.03 -22.36 1.74
C LEU A 74 -20.99 -20.89 1.35
N HIS A 75 -22.09 -20.19 1.58
CA HIS A 75 -22.17 -18.74 1.45
C HIS A 75 -22.28 -18.12 2.84
N CYS A 76 -21.30 -17.31 3.22
CA CYS A 76 -21.28 -16.53 4.46
C CYS A 76 -20.98 -15.06 4.14
N ALA A 77 -21.47 -14.55 3.02
CA ALA A 77 -21.22 -13.16 2.64
C ALA A 77 -21.94 -12.19 3.60
N ASN A 78 -21.44 -10.96 3.73
CA ASN A 78 -22.06 -9.89 4.55
C ASN A 78 -22.36 -10.36 5.98
N ASN A 79 -21.31 -10.71 6.71
CA ASN A 79 -21.33 -11.12 8.11
C ASN A 79 -20.21 -10.39 8.87
N GLN A 80 -19.95 -10.77 10.12
CA GLN A 80 -18.91 -10.17 10.96
C GLN A 80 -17.79 -11.18 11.27
N LEU A 81 -17.55 -12.15 10.38
CA LEU A 81 -16.58 -13.21 10.65
C LEU A 81 -15.19 -12.59 10.84
N SER A 82 -14.53 -12.98 11.93
CA SER A 82 -13.15 -12.57 12.23
C SER A 82 -12.16 -13.72 12.20
N ASP A 83 -12.64 -14.96 12.12
CA ASP A 83 -11.81 -16.16 12.04
C ASP A 83 -12.41 -17.18 11.06
N VAL A 84 -11.54 -17.82 10.29
CA VAL A 84 -11.85 -18.85 9.31
C VAL A 84 -11.43 -20.25 9.76
N THR A 85 -10.74 -20.40 10.89
CA THR A 85 -10.19 -21.70 11.34
C THR A 85 -11.25 -22.78 11.41
N HIS A 86 -12.47 -22.46 11.86
CA HIS A 86 -13.59 -23.40 11.95
C HIS A 86 -14.09 -23.92 10.60
N LEU A 87 -13.63 -23.38 9.46
CA LEU A 87 -13.94 -23.95 8.15
C LEU A 87 -13.32 -25.34 7.94
N CYS A 88 -12.28 -25.72 8.69
CA CYS A 88 -11.64 -27.04 8.58
C CYS A 88 -12.62 -28.21 8.80
N GLN A 89 -13.77 -27.96 9.44
CA GLN A 89 -14.82 -28.96 9.64
C GLN A 89 -15.55 -29.37 8.35
N PHE A 90 -15.33 -28.66 7.23
CA PHE A 90 -15.96 -28.92 5.92
C PHE A 90 -14.93 -29.39 4.87
N PRO A 91 -14.39 -30.63 4.98
CA PRO A 91 -13.28 -31.08 4.13
C PRO A 91 -13.64 -31.23 2.64
N GLN A 92 -14.94 -31.33 2.30
CA GLN A 92 -15.43 -31.50 0.91
C GLN A 92 -15.90 -30.18 0.26
N LEU A 93 -15.60 -29.03 0.87
CA LEU A 93 -16.09 -27.74 0.38
C LEU A 93 -15.39 -27.34 -0.92
N GLU A 94 -16.18 -27.11 -1.96
CA GLU A 94 -15.72 -26.74 -3.31
C GLU A 94 -15.92 -25.25 -3.62
N GLU A 95 -16.99 -24.64 -3.08
CA GLU A 95 -17.31 -23.23 -3.25
C GLU A 95 -17.51 -22.52 -1.90
N LEU A 96 -16.82 -21.39 -1.71
CA LEU A 96 -16.90 -20.56 -0.51
C LEU A 96 -17.06 -19.08 -0.87
N SER A 97 -18.02 -18.41 -0.22
CA SER A 97 -18.15 -16.95 -0.26
C SER A 97 -18.01 -16.36 1.15
N LEU A 98 -17.05 -15.46 1.32
CA LEU A 98 -16.76 -14.70 2.54
C LEU A 98 -16.72 -13.19 2.27
N GLU A 99 -17.18 -12.72 1.10
CA GLU A 99 -17.20 -11.30 0.78
C GLU A 99 -18.05 -10.52 1.80
N GLY A 100 -17.67 -9.28 2.12
CA GLY A 100 -18.41 -8.47 3.09
C GLY A 100 -18.23 -8.93 4.55
N ASN A 101 -17.17 -9.67 4.88
CA ASN A 101 -16.74 -9.90 6.26
C ASN A 101 -15.56 -8.97 6.62
N PRO A 102 -15.81 -7.88 7.34
CA PRO A 102 -14.87 -6.77 7.52
C PRO A 102 -13.71 -7.10 8.47
N PHE A 103 -13.85 -8.12 9.32
CA PHE A 103 -12.77 -8.55 10.21
C PHE A 103 -11.89 -9.62 9.58
N LEU A 104 -12.30 -10.22 8.45
CA LEU A 104 -11.44 -11.08 7.67
C LEU A 104 -10.41 -10.27 6.90
N THR A 105 -9.24 -10.86 6.78
CA THR A 105 -8.06 -10.21 6.24
C THR A 105 -7.50 -11.03 5.07
N VAL A 106 -6.43 -10.54 4.44
CA VAL A 106 -5.64 -11.35 3.50
C VAL A 106 -5.08 -12.60 4.19
N SER A 107 -4.76 -12.53 5.50
CA SER A 107 -4.32 -13.70 6.26
C SER A 107 -5.37 -14.81 6.22
N ASP A 108 -6.63 -14.48 6.43
CA ASP A 108 -7.73 -15.45 6.45
C ASP A 108 -8.01 -16.02 5.06
N SER A 109 -7.91 -15.18 4.04
CA SER A 109 -7.97 -15.62 2.64
C SER A 109 -6.86 -16.63 2.30
N LEU A 110 -5.66 -16.48 2.89
CA LEU A 110 -4.57 -17.46 2.73
C LEU A 110 -4.80 -18.70 3.60
N LYS A 111 -5.26 -18.56 4.85
CA LYS A 111 -5.61 -19.70 5.73
C LYS A 111 -6.61 -20.64 5.04
N VAL A 112 -7.62 -20.08 4.37
CA VAL A 112 -8.64 -20.83 3.60
C VAL A 112 -8.01 -21.85 2.66
N THR A 113 -6.90 -21.52 1.97
CA THR A 113 -6.26 -22.45 1.03
C THR A 113 -5.63 -23.68 1.68
N PHE A 114 -5.27 -23.60 2.96
CA PHE A 114 -4.74 -24.72 3.74
C PHE A 114 -5.83 -25.47 4.50
N LEU A 115 -6.86 -24.75 4.95
CA LEU A 115 -8.00 -25.34 5.66
C LEU A 115 -8.90 -26.14 4.72
N LEU A 116 -8.98 -25.74 3.45
CA LEU A 116 -9.91 -26.29 2.44
C LEU A 116 -9.15 -26.67 1.15
N PRO A 117 -8.50 -27.85 1.11
CA PRO A 117 -7.69 -28.26 -0.03
C PRO A 117 -8.49 -28.46 -1.32
N GLU A 118 -9.75 -28.93 -1.23
CA GLU A 118 -10.65 -29.19 -2.37
C GLU A 118 -11.33 -27.93 -2.93
N LEU A 119 -11.05 -26.75 -2.38
CA LEU A 119 -11.71 -25.51 -2.80
C LEU A 119 -11.36 -25.16 -4.26
N ARG A 120 -12.39 -25.03 -5.09
CA ARG A 120 -12.26 -24.66 -6.51
C ARG A 120 -12.60 -23.20 -6.73
N LYS A 121 -13.58 -22.69 -5.98
CA LYS A 121 -14.09 -21.33 -6.15
C LYS A 121 -14.14 -20.60 -4.82
N PHE A 122 -13.53 -19.43 -4.78
CA PHE A 122 -13.47 -18.57 -3.62
C PHE A 122 -13.92 -17.15 -4.00
N ASN A 123 -14.97 -16.64 -3.34
CA ASN A 123 -15.53 -15.30 -3.62
C ASN A 123 -15.85 -15.11 -5.11
N GLY A 124 -16.50 -16.11 -5.71
CA GLY A 124 -16.87 -16.09 -7.14
C GLY A 124 -15.71 -16.22 -8.13
N LYS A 125 -14.47 -16.37 -7.67
CA LYS A 125 -13.26 -16.49 -8.49
C LYS A 125 -12.62 -17.86 -8.36
N ASP A 126 -11.79 -18.25 -9.33
CA ASP A 126 -10.98 -19.47 -9.25
C ASP A 126 -9.97 -19.35 -8.09
N ALA A 127 -9.98 -20.35 -7.22
CA ALA A 127 -9.11 -20.44 -6.05
C ALA A 127 -7.61 -20.63 -6.41
N SER A 128 -7.29 -21.00 -7.66
CA SER A 128 -5.92 -21.21 -8.15
C SER A 128 -5.00 -20.01 -7.91
N THR A 129 -5.51 -18.80 -8.07
CA THR A 129 -4.72 -17.56 -7.87
C THR A 129 -4.35 -17.32 -6.41
N THR A 130 -5.28 -17.58 -5.47
CA THR A 130 -4.99 -17.49 -4.03
C THR A 130 -4.08 -18.63 -3.60
N ARG A 131 -4.30 -19.84 -4.11
CA ARG A 131 -3.48 -21.03 -3.81
C ARG A 131 -2.02 -20.85 -4.22
N SER A 132 -1.75 -20.37 -5.43
CA SER A 132 -0.37 -20.11 -5.88
C SER A 132 0.38 -19.08 -5.03
N LYS A 133 -0.30 -18.01 -4.58
CA LYS A 133 0.27 -17.03 -3.63
C LYS A 133 0.58 -17.69 -2.28
N ALA A 134 -0.36 -18.46 -1.77
CA ALA A 134 -0.22 -19.18 -0.50
C ALA A 134 0.92 -20.21 -0.54
N GLU A 135 1.05 -20.96 -1.64
CA GLU A 135 2.12 -21.94 -1.85
C GLU A 135 3.50 -21.30 -1.88
N SER A 136 3.66 -20.17 -2.58
CA SER A 136 4.93 -19.44 -2.60
C SER A 136 5.35 -18.97 -1.21
N LEU A 137 4.40 -18.43 -0.44
CA LEU A 137 4.63 -18.00 0.94
C LEU A 137 4.96 -19.20 1.83
N ASN A 138 4.20 -20.29 1.71
CA ASN A 138 4.42 -21.53 2.46
C ASN A 138 5.79 -22.15 2.18
N ARG A 139 6.26 -22.17 0.92
CA ARG A 139 7.60 -22.66 0.59
C ARG A 139 8.67 -21.91 1.34
N GLU A 140 8.61 -20.58 1.34
CA GLU A 140 9.58 -19.73 2.04
C GLU A 140 9.51 -19.92 3.56
N LEU A 141 8.30 -20.03 4.13
CA LEU A 141 8.13 -20.33 5.55
C LEU A 141 8.71 -21.70 5.91
N THR A 142 8.46 -22.74 5.10
CA THR A 142 9.02 -24.08 5.30
C THR A 142 10.54 -24.04 5.27
N THR A 143 11.14 -23.34 4.30
CA THR A 143 12.60 -23.17 4.24
C THR A 143 13.13 -22.51 5.51
N ARG A 144 12.51 -21.41 5.96
CA ARG A 144 12.95 -20.69 7.18
C ARG A 144 12.78 -21.51 8.44
N VAL A 145 11.65 -22.20 8.61
CA VAL A 145 11.41 -23.10 9.74
C VAL A 145 12.42 -24.24 9.74
N ALA A 146 12.73 -24.82 8.58
CA ALA A 146 13.75 -25.86 8.46
C ALA A 146 15.17 -25.33 8.79
N THR A 147 15.53 -24.12 8.34
CA THR A 147 16.79 -23.47 8.73
C THR A 147 16.84 -23.20 10.23
N HIS A 148 15.73 -22.74 10.82
CA HIS A 148 15.61 -22.50 12.26
C HIS A 148 15.71 -23.81 13.07
N TRP A 149 15.06 -24.88 12.63
CA TRP A 149 15.18 -26.22 13.22
C TRP A 149 16.62 -26.70 13.24
N LYS A 150 17.34 -26.59 12.11
CA LYS A 150 18.76 -26.97 12.03
C LYS A 150 19.61 -26.20 13.03
N LYS A 151 19.42 -24.88 13.15
CA LYS A 151 20.13 -24.03 14.13
C LYS A 151 19.76 -24.38 15.58
N PHE A 152 18.48 -24.62 15.84
CA PHE A 152 17.96 -24.94 17.17
C PHE A 152 18.46 -26.30 17.66
N MET A 153 18.39 -27.34 16.82
CA MET A 153 18.87 -28.68 17.15
C MET A 153 20.39 -28.74 17.31
N ALA A 154 21.14 -27.93 16.56
CA ALA A 154 22.60 -27.83 16.70
C ALA A 154 23.05 -27.20 18.03
N ALA A 155 22.17 -26.46 18.71
CA ALA A 155 22.47 -25.81 19.99
C ALA A 155 22.16 -26.70 21.21
N LEU A 156 21.54 -27.87 21.03
CA LEU A 156 21.07 -28.76 22.11
C LEU A 156 21.99 -29.98 22.27
N SER A 157 22.15 -30.44 23.50
CA SER A 157 22.85 -31.71 23.77
C SER A 157 21.99 -32.92 23.36
N PRO A 158 22.59 -34.11 23.09
CA PRO A 158 21.85 -35.31 22.67
C PRO A 158 20.77 -35.77 23.66
N GLU A 159 20.92 -35.46 24.95
CA GLU A 159 19.97 -35.82 26.01
C GLU A 159 18.76 -34.87 26.09
N GLU A 160 18.90 -33.61 25.63
CA GLU A 160 17.85 -32.59 25.67
C GLU A 160 16.89 -32.64 24.46
N GLN A 161 17.22 -33.41 23.42
CA GLN A 161 16.49 -33.44 22.14
C GLN A 161 15.04 -33.93 22.26
N ALA A 162 14.74 -34.80 23.23
CA ALA A 162 13.38 -35.30 23.45
C ALA A 162 12.46 -34.25 24.12
N GLN A 163 13.01 -33.41 25.01
CA GLN A 163 12.25 -32.37 25.73
C GLN A 163 12.11 -31.08 24.91
N ALA A 164 13.03 -30.83 23.98
CA ALA A 164 13.12 -29.58 23.23
C ALA A 164 12.10 -29.41 22.09
N GLN A 165 11.30 -30.42 21.76
CA GLN A 165 10.35 -30.35 20.65
C GLN A 165 9.23 -29.32 20.88
N ALA A 166 8.70 -29.23 22.10
CA ALA A 166 7.70 -28.21 22.46
C ALA A 166 8.31 -26.80 22.52
N ASP A 167 9.58 -26.70 22.92
CA ASP A 167 10.33 -25.45 22.97
C ASP A 167 10.72 -24.97 21.57
N PHE A 168 10.92 -25.89 20.63
CA PHE A 168 11.13 -25.55 19.22
C PHE A 168 9.92 -24.83 18.65
N VAL A 169 8.70 -25.35 18.79
CA VAL A 169 7.50 -24.72 18.21
C VAL A 169 7.34 -23.28 18.74
N LYS A 170 7.51 -23.08 20.05
CA LYS A 170 7.49 -21.74 20.68
C LYS A 170 8.60 -20.84 20.13
N SER A 171 9.81 -21.37 19.99
CA SER A 171 10.97 -20.65 19.43
C SER A 171 10.75 -20.27 17.97
N ALA A 172 10.23 -21.18 17.15
CA ALA A 172 9.96 -20.98 15.74
C ALA A 172 8.90 -19.90 15.55
N VAL A 173 7.76 -19.99 16.25
CA VAL A 173 6.69 -18.96 16.19
C VAL A 173 7.20 -17.58 16.63
N ARG A 174 8.12 -17.51 17.59
CA ARG A 174 8.69 -16.25 18.07
C ARG A 174 9.70 -15.63 17.09
N ASN A 175 10.56 -16.47 16.51
CA ASN A 175 11.78 -16.03 15.81
C ASN A 175 11.66 -16.08 14.29
N VAL A 176 10.82 -16.95 13.73
CA VAL A 176 10.61 -17.05 12.28
C VAL A 176 9.57 -16.03 11.86
N ARG A 177 10.04 -14.88 11.35
CA ARG A 177 9.20 -13.84 10.75
C ARG A 177 9.42 -13.77 9.25
N TYR A 178 8.33 -13.58 8.51
CA TYR A 178 8.35 -13.38 7.07
C TYR A 178 7.03 -12.77 6.59
N GLY A 179 7.11 -11.83 5.65
CA GLY A 179 5.96 -11.17 5.06
C GLY A 179 5.53 -9.90 5.82
N PRO A 180 4.53 -9.18 5.28
CA PRO A 180 4.01 -7.94 5.86
C PRO A 180 3.43 -8.17 7.26
N MET A 181 3.36 -7.10 8.05
CA MET A 181 2.66 -7.11 9.35
C MET A 181 1.19 -7.55 9.20
N SER A 182 0.54 -7.22 8.08
CA SER A 182 -0.83 -7.66 7.77
C SER A 182 -0.98 -9.18 7.61
N LEU A 183 0.14 -9.90 7.41
CA LEU A 183 0.22 -11.35 7.33
C LEU A 183 0.87 -11.98 8.56
N SER A 184 1.20 -11.21 9.60
CA SER A 184 1.88 -11.71 10.80
C SER A 184 1.10 -12.85 11.48
N GLU A 185 -0.23 -12.73 11.57
CA GLU A 185 -1.10 -13.79 12.10
C GLU A 185 -1.04 -15.06 11.25
N PHE A 186 -1.16 -14.94 9.91
CA PHE A 186 -1.02 -16.07 9.01
C PHE A 186 0.36 -16.72 9.14
N THR A 187 1.42 -15.92 9.16
CA THR A 187 2.80 -16.39 9.25
C THR A 187 3.00 -17.15 10.56
N GLN A 188 2.60 -16.60 11.70
CA GLN A 188 2.70 -17.28 12.98
C GLN A 188 1.87 -18.57 13.01
N TRP A 189 0.65 -18.53 12.50
CA TRP A 189 -0.23 -19.68 12.38
C TRP A 189 0.40 -20.78 11.54
N ARG A 190 0.92 -20.46 10.34
CA ARG A 190 1.51 -21.46 9.45
C ARG A 190 2.87 -21.95 9.93
N VAL A 191 3.71 -21.07 10.51
CA VAL A 191 4.97 -21.47 11.17
C VAL A 191 4.71 -22.48 12.27
N ARG A 192 3.67 -22.27 13.09
CA ARG A 192 3.25 -23.25 14.10
C ARG A 192 2.93 -24.60 13.45
N MET A 193 2.05 -24.60 12.44
CA MET A 193 1.66 -25.83 11.74
C MET A 193 2.86 -26.56 11.13
N ILE A 194 3.74 -25.86 10.40
CA ILE A 194 4.95 -26.46 9.81
C ILE A 194 5.87 -27.01 10.91
N SER A 195 6.02 -26.28 12.01
CA SER A 195 6.86 -26.71 13.13
C SER A 195 6.32 -27.98 13.78
N GLU A 196 5.01 -28.07 13.97
CA GLU A 196 4.32 -29.25 14.51
C GLU A 196 4.43 -30.46 13.54
N GLU A 197 4.22 -30.24 12.23
CA GLU A 197 4.43 -31.24 11.17
C GLU A 197 5.89 -31.77 11.17
N LEU A 198 6.86 -30.86 11.35
CA LEU A 198 8.29 -31.20 11.35
C LEU A 198 8.72 -31.95 12.61
N VAL A 199 8.15 -31.58 13.77
CA VAL A 199 8.33 -32.31 15.04
C VAL A 199 7.71 -33.71 14.93
N ALA A 200 6.49 -33.81 14.41
CA ALA A 200 5.79 -35.09 14.26
C ALA A 200 6.51 -36.06 13.30
N SER A 201 7.20 -35.53 12.28
CA SER A 201 8.00 -36.32 11.34
C SER A 201 9.44 -36.62 11.82
N GLY A 202 9.81 -36.23 13.04
CA GLY A 202 11.15 -36.49 13.61
C GLY A 202 12.29 -35.79 12.87
N GLY A 203 12.01 -34.68 12.15
CA GLY A 203 13.01 -33.93 11.38
C GLY A 203 13.48 -34.60 10.08
N THR A 204 12.82 -35.66 9.61
CA THR A 204 13.20 -36.41 8.40
C THR A 204 13.06 -35.59 7.10
N HIS A 205 12.11 -34.64 7.05
CA HIS A 205 11.99 -33.69 5.93
C HIS A 205 13.16 -32.71 5.77
N ALA A 206 14.09 -32.64 6.73
CA ALA A 206 15.29 -31.79 6.62
C ALA A 206 16.44 -32.41 5.81
N ARG A 207 16.32 -33.71 5.44
CA ARG A 207 17.35 -34.47 4.71
C ARG A 207 17.12 -34.61 3.20
N GLU A 208 15.90 -34.40 2.71
CA GLU A 208 15.59 -34.48 1.28
C GLU A 208 15.21 -33.11 0.71
N THR A 209 16.22 -32.27 0.56
CA THR A 209 16.22 -31.24 -0.48
C THR A 209 17.33 -31.59 -1.48
N ASP A 210 17.19 -32.76 -2.10
CA ASP A 210 17.80 -33.06 -3.39
C ASP A 210 16.72 -33.74 -4.24
N MET A 211 16.37 -33.07 -5.33
CA MET A 211 15.31 -33.44 -6.26
C MET A 211 15.63 -34.77 -6.96
N PRO A 212 14.67 -35.68 -7.16
CA PRO A 212 14.78 -36.67 -8.21
C PRO A 212 14.32 -36.05 -9.55
N GLU A 213 15.25 -35.89 -10.49
CA GLU A 213 14.95 -35.68 -11.90
C GLU A 213 14.14 -36.86 -12.44
N GLY A 214 12.90 -36.58 -12.86
CA GLY A 214 12.04 -37.54 -13.54
C GLY A 214 12.60 -37.92 -14.91
N SER A 215 13.02 -39.18 -15.01
CA SER A 215 13.45 -39.84 -16.23
C SER A 215 12.38 -39.83 -17.34
N HIS A 216 12.65 -39.11 -18.43
CA HIS A 216 11.91 -39.29 -19.69
C HIS A 216 12.67 -40.28 -20.58
N LYS A 217 12.12 -41.49 -20.69
CA LYS A 217 12.51 -42.48 -21.69
C LYS A 217 12.25 -41.94 -23.10
N ALA A 218 13.29 -42.07 -23.93
CA ALA A 218 13.25 -41.82 -25.35
C ALA A 218 12.22 -42.72 -26.06
N THR A 219 11.46 -42.13 -26.99
CA THR A 219 10.96 -42.84 -28.17
C THR A 219 10.99 -41.89 -29.35
N ALA A 220 11.50 -42.41 -30.46
CA ALA A 220 12.08 -41.68 -31.55
C ALA A 220 11.07 -41.17 -32.59
N THR A 221 11.54 -40.19 -33.36
CA THR A 221 11.23 -39.93 -34.78
C THR A 221 9.81 -39.52 -35.16
N GLN A 222 9.64 -38.27 -35.62
CA GLN A 222 9.63 -37.93 -37.05
C GLN A 222 9.64 -36.40 -37.26
N GLN A 223 10.65 -35.91 -37.98
CA GLN A 223 10.61 -34.61 -38.69
C GLN A 223 9.78 -34.75 -39.98
N PRO A 224 9.30 -33.65 -40.55
CA PRO A 224 9.98 -33.19 -41.77
C PRO A 224 10.22 -31.67 -41.85
N ARG A 225 11.50 -31.35 -42.10
CA ARG A 225 12.07 -30.46 -43.13
C ARG A 225 11.36 -29.15 -43.51
N ALA A 226 12.13 -28.07 -43.31
CA ALA A 226 12.00 -26.76 -43.92
C ALA A 226 12.17 -26.75 -45.44
N ARG A 227 11.60 -25.72 -46.10
CA ARG A 227 12.26 -25.00 -47.21
C ARG A 227 11.82 -23.52 -47.24
N PRO A 228 12.74 -22.59 -47.54
CA PRO A 228 12.49 -21.15 -47.63
C PRO A 228 12.16 -20.73 -49.07
N VAL A 229 11.33 -19.70 -49.24
CA VAL A 229 11.18 -19.00 -50.54
C VAL A 229 11.15 -17.50 -50.30
N ALA A 230 12.16 -16.82 -50.84
CA ALA A 230 12.21 -15.39 -51.02
C ALA A 230 11.43 -15.00 -52.29
N LEU A 231 10.69 -13.90 -52.27
CA LEU A 231 10.24 -13.20 -53.47
C LEU A 231 10.11 -11.69 -53.22
N ARG A 232 10.48 -10.94 -54.25
CA ARG A 232 10.90 -9.53 -54.29
C ARG A 232 9.75 -8.51 -54.26
N ARG A 233 10.09 -7.26 -53.90
CA ARG A 233 9.33 -6.00 -54.13
C ARG A 233 9.26 -5.66 -55.64
N PRO A 234 8.37 -4.74 -56.08
CA PRO A 234 8.51 -3.26 -55.99
C PRO A 234 7.21 -2.61 -55.45
N GLY A 235 7.09 -1.36 -54.98
CA GLY A 235 7.85 -0.12 -55.09
C GLY A 235 6.83 0.99 -55.42
N ASP A 236 6.61 1.95 -54.51
CA ASP A 236 6.15 3.31 -54.85
C ASP A 236 6.39 4.29 -53.69
N THR A 237 6.62 5.54 -54.06
CA THR A 237 7.42 6.57 -53.35
C THR A 237 6.54 7.75 -52.92
N LEU A 238 7.13 8.62 -52.06
CA LEU A 238 6.83 10.03 -51.73
C LEU A 238 6.18 10.21 -50.34
N LEU A 239 6.57 11.15 -49.46
CA LEU A 239 7.60 12.20 -49.45
C LEU A 239 7.89 12.58 -47.98
N SER A 240 9.15 12.88 -47.70
CA SER A 240 9.62 13.44 -46.43
C SER A 240 9.42 14.96 -46.41
N LEU A 241 9.06 15.52 -45.26
CA LEU A 241 9.51 16.87 -44.87
C LEU A 241 9.85 16.88 -43.38
N SER A 242 11.13 17.09 -43.09
CA SER A 242 11.65 17.57 -41.80
C SER A 242 11.86 19.09 -41.89
N PRO A 243 12.01 19.79 -40.74
CA PRO A 243 13.33 20.38 -40.46
C PRO A 243 13.65 20.36 -38.95
N GLN A 244 14.78 19.78 -38.53
CA GLN A 244 16.14 20.35 -38.42
C GLN A 244 16.54 20.64 -36.97
N LYS A 245 17.55 19.87 -36.55
CA LYS A 245 18.45 20.06 -35.42
C LYS A 245 19.08 21.46 -35.41
N ARG A 246 19.26 22.01 -34.20
CA ARG A 246 20.51 22.70 -33.84
C ARG A 246 21.15 21.96 -32.66
N MET A 247 22.31 21.38 -32.95
CA MET A 247 23.25 20.84 -31.97
C MET A 247 24.03 22.01 -31.36
N CYS A 248 24.15 22.02 -30.03
CA CYS A 248 25.26 22.68 -29.35
C CYS A 248 26.10 21.59 -28.69
N THR A 249 27.26 21.33 -29.29
CA THR A 249 28.37 20.57 -28.74
C THR A 249 29.13 21.44 -27.76
N SER A 250 29.22 21.05 -26.49
CA SER A 250 30.35 21.42 -25.64
C SER A 250 30.72 20.23 -24.76
N LEU A 251 31.90 19.69 -25.07
CA LEU A 251 32.62 18.65 -24.34
C LEU A 251 32.93 19.12 -22.92
N LEU A 252 32.56 18.35 -21.90
CA LEU A 252 33.25 18.34 -20.62
C LEU A 252 33.44 16.87 -20.20
N ALA A 253 34.72 16.54 -19.96
CA ALA A 253 35.26 15.22 -19.70
C ALA A 253 34.79 14.64 -18.35
N PRO A 254 34.84 13.30 -18.17
CA PRO A 254 34.49 12.66 -16.91
C PRO A 254 35.63 12.90 -15.90
N VAL A 255 35.32 13.56 -14.79
CA VAL A 255 36.19 13.53 -13.61
C VAL A 255 35.83 12.28 -12.82
N GLU A 256 36.60 11.21 -13.05
CA GLU A 256 36.71 10.12 -12.09
C GLU A 256 37.30 10.67 -10.80
N GLY A 257 36.52 10.62 -9.73
CA GLY A 257 36.92 10.99 -8.39
C GLY A 257 36.29 10.03 -7.40
N SER A 258 36.91 8.85 -7.26
CA SER A 258 36.67 7.95 -6.14
C SER A 258 36.96 8.69 -4.84
N LEU A 259 35.94 8.92 -4.03
CA LEU A 259 36.11 9.28 -2.63
C LEU A 259 35.52 8.17 -1.78
N VAL A 260 36.44 7.38 -1.25
CA VAL A 260 36.23 6.42 -0.18
C VAL A 260 35.84 7.20 1.08
N GLY A 261 34.59 7.02 1.50
CA GLY A 261 34.07 7.40 2.81
C GLY A 261 33.21 6.25 3.31
N SER A 262 33.71 5.56 4.33
CA SER A 262 33.13 4.41 5.01
C SER A 262 31.72 4.67 5.57
N ASP A 263 30.90 3.60 5.58
CA ASP A 263 29.53 3.49 6.07
C ASP A 263 28.41 4.07 5.18
N SER A 264 28.21 3.49 3.99
CA SER A 264 26.95 3.66 3.26
C SER A 264 26.25 2.31 3.08
N SER A 265 25.21 2.09 3.89
CA SER A 265 24.25 1.01 3.71
C SER A 265 23.56 1.21 2.35
N GLN A 266 24.00 0.47 1.34
CA GLN A 266 23.61 0.65 -0.05
C GLN A 266 22.12 0.31 -0.24
N LEU A 267 21.40 1.17 -0.99
CA LEU A 267 20.04 0.89 -1.43
C LEU A 267 20.08 -0.05 -2.64
N GLU A 268 19.54 -1.25 -2.47
CA GLU A 268 19.49 -2.28 -3.50
C GLU A 268 18.08 -2.37 -4.09
N PRO A 269 17.95 -2.47 -5.43
CA PRO A 269 16.65 -2.68 -6.06
C PRO A 269 16.08 -4.04 -5.68
N LEU A 270 14.87 -4.06 -5.15
CA LEU A 270 14.21 -5.28 -4.66
C LEU A 270 13.07 -5.73 -5.58
N HIS A 271 12.13 -4.85 -5.89
CA HIS A 271 10.94 -5.19 -6.71
C HIS A 271 10.64 -4.15 -7.77
N PHE A 272 10.16 -4.61 -8.93
CA PHE A 272 9.59 -3.77 -10.00
C PHE A 272 8.20 -4.32 -10.34
N LEU A 273 7.16 -3.57 -10.00
CA LEU A 273 5.79 -4.05 -10.04
C LEU A 273 4.94 -3.22 -11.01
N GLN A 274 4.14 -3.91 -11.82
CA GLN A 274 3.22 -3.30 -12.79
C GLN A 274 1.76 -3.48 -12.34
N CYS A 275 1.47 -3.06 -11.10
CA CYS A 275 0.21 -3.37 -10.43
C CYS A 275 -0.99 -2.51 -10.87
N HIS A 276 -0.78 -1.34 -11.49
CA HIS A 276 -1.86 -0.46 -11.97
C HIS A 276 -2.26 -0.70 -13.42
N SER A 277 -1.87 -1.84 -14.01
CA SER A 277 -2.24 -2.16 -15.39
C SER A 277 -3.75 -2.16 -15.63
N LYS A 278 -4.13 -1.52 -16.74
CA LYS A 278 -5.49 -1.55 -17.28
C LYS A 278 -5.83 -2.99 -17.65
N ASN A 279 -6.88 -3.50 -17.00
CA ASN A 279 -7.38 -4.87 -17.17
C ASN A 279 -6.32 -5.95 -16.91
N ASN A 280 -5.38 -5.69 -16.00
CA ASN A 280 -4.27 -6.59 -15.67
C ASN A 280 -3.38 -6.96 -16.87
N SER A 281 -3.30 -6.11 -17.90
CA SER A 281 -2.43 -6.35 -19.04
C SER A 281 -0.96 -6.13 -18.67
N PRO A 282 -0.07 -7.13 -18.82
CA PRO A 282 1.37 -6.98 -18.53
C PRO A 282 2.09 -6.09 -19.56
N SER A 283 1.43 -5.72 -20.66
CA SER A 283 1.99 -4.79 -21.66
C SER A 283 1.59 -3.33 -21.42
N ASP A 284 0.81 -3.03 -20.37
CA ASP A 284 0.35 -1.67 -20.12
C ASP A 284 1.41 -0.80 -19.44
N LEU A 285 2.17 -0.07 -20.26
CA LEU A 285 3.11 0.95 -19.80
C LEU A 285 2.52 2.37 -19.89
N LYS A 286 1.24 2.52 -20.22
CA LYS A 286 0.62 3.85 -20.44
C LYS A 286 0.01 4.43 -19.17
N THR A 287 -0.21 3.61 -18.15
CA THR A 287 -0.82 4.06 -16.90
C THR A 287 0.18 4.84 -16.06
N GLN A 288 -0.09 6.12 -15.86
CA GLN A 288 0.75 6.97 -15.01
C GLN A 288 0.43 6.76 -13.53
N LEU A 289 1.48 6.68 -12.72
CA LEU A 289 1.39 6.60 -11.27
C LEU A 289 1.66 7.97 -10.66
N TRP A 290 0.86 8.35 -9.66
CA TRP A 290 0.80 9.73 -9.17
C TRP A 290 1.30 9.89 -7.74
N ALA A 291 0.79 9.10 -6.79
CA ALA A 291 1.13 9.25 -5.39
C ALA A 291 1.30 7.90 -4.69
N CYS A 292 2.18 7.87 -3.71
CA CYS A 292 2.29 6.78 -2.75
C CYS A 292 2.42 7.33 -1.33
N ALA A 293 2.02 6.51 -0.37
CA ALA A 293 2.17 6.79 1.06
C ALA A 293 2.35 5.48 1.81
N PHE A 294 3.28 5.46 2.77
CA PHE A 294 3.45 4.32 3.67
C PHE A 294 2.35 4.30 4.71
N GLU A 295 1.90 3.10 5.05
CA GLU A 295 0.99 2.88 6.15
C GLU A 295 1.66 3.34 7.48
N PRO A 296 0.91 4.00 8.38
CA PRO A 296 1.45 4.37 9.69
C PRO A 296 1.80 3.12 10.52
N ALA A 297 2.96 3.17 11.18
CA ALA A 297 3.44 2.09 12.04
C ALA A 297 2.60 1.94 13.33
N TRP A 298 2.53 0.71 13.85
CA TRP A 298 1.89 0.39 15.12
C TRP A 298 2.95 0.00 16.17
N ASP A 299 2.97 0.66 17.33
CA ASP A 299 3.77 0.26 18.50
C ASP A 299 2.90 -0.49 19.52
N GLU A 300 2.82 -1.82 19.42
CA GLU A 300 2.39 -2.70 20.53
C GLU A 300 3.67 -3.25 21.15
N GLY A 301 4.27 -2.50 22.07
CA GLY A 301 5.34 -2.99 22.94
C GLY A 301 6.64 -3.45 22.26
N GLN A 302 6.78 -3.35 20.94
CA GLN A 302 8.03 -3.53 20.20
C GLN A 302 8.42 -2.18 19.61
N ALA A 303 9.24 -1.44 20.35
CA ALA A 303 9.86 -0.21 19.86
C ALA A 303 10.54 -0.46 18.50
N GLY A 304 10.00 0.13 17.42
CA GLY A 304 10.67 0.24 16.13
C GLY A 304 10.11 -0.56 14.96
N ALA A 305 8.89 -1.11 15.03
CA ALA A 305 8.27 -1.80 13.90
C ALA A 305 7.74 -0.81 12.85
N ALA A 306 8.61 -0.27 11.98
CA ALA A 306 8.17 0.54 10.84
C ALA A 306 7.30 -0.28 9.88
N SER A 307 6.13 0.25 9.49
CA SER A 307 5.32 -0.43 8.47
C SER A 307 6.11 -0.55 7.17
N GLN A 308 5.96 -1.71 6.55
CA GLN A 308 6.56 -2.09 5.28
C GLN A 308 5.51 -2.08 4.16
N THR A 309 4.30 -1.63 4.45
CA THR A 309 3.18 -1.59 3.52
C THR A 309 3.06 -0.19 2.92
N VAL A 310 2.98 -0.12 1.60
CA VAL A 310 2.84 1.12 0.83
C VAL A 310 1.56 1.08 0.01
N ALA A 311 0.79 2.17 0.07
CA ALA A 311 -0.29 2.41 -0.87
C ALA A 311 0.24 3.21 -2.06
N THR A 312 -0.20 2.86 -3.26
CA THR A 312 0.13 3.55 -4.51
C THR A 312 -1.16 3.84 -5.28
N CYS A 313 -1.24 4.96 -5.99
CA CYS A 313 -2.36 5.28 -6.86
C CYS A 313 -1.91 5.72 -8.26
N GLY A 314 -2.70 5.35 -9.25
CA GLY A 314 -2.42 5.60 -10.67
C GLY A 314 -3.50 5.02 -11.55
N GLY A 315 -3.84 5.76 -12.62
CA GLY A 315 -5.00 5.45 -13.46
C GLY A 315 -6.25 5.16 -12.62
N GLU A 316 -6.96 4.09 -12.94
CA GLU A 316 -8.21 3.71 -12.28
C GLU A 316 -8.08 2.87 -11.01
N ALA A 317 -6.87 2.75 -10.47
CA ALA A 317 -6.59 1.82 -9.38
C ALA A 317 -5.78 2.44 -8.24
N VAL A 318 -6.07 1.94 -7.04
CA VAL A 318 -5.26 2.07 -5.84
C VAL A 318 -4.76 0.68 -5.48
N CYS A 319 -3.45 0.52 -5.31
CA CYS A 319 -2.84 -0.74 -4.91
C CYS A 319 -2.22 -0.59 -3.52
N VAL A 320 -2.31 -1.64 -2.71
CA VAL A 320 -1.60 -1.76 -1.44
C VAL A 320 -0.60 -2.89 -1.58
N ILE A 321 0.66 -2.60 -1.32
CA ILE A 321 1.80 -3.46 -1.63
C ILE A 321 2.61 -3.67 -0.36
N ASP A 322 3.00 -4.92 -0.13
CA ASP A 322 4.04 -5.21 0.85
C ASP A 322 5.43 -5.06 0.20
N CYS A 323 6.24 -4.13 0.73
CA CYS A 323 7.56 -3.84 0.18
C CYS A 323 8.55 -4.99 0.35
N GLN A 324 8.39 -5.85 1.36
CA GLN A 324 9.31 -6.97 1.57
C GLN A 324 9.13 -8.07 0.50
N THR A 325 7.89 -8.50 0.28
CA THR A 325 7.55 -9.63 -0.60
C THR A 325 7.22 -9.20 -2.02
N GLY A 326 6.88 -7.93 -2.24
CA GLY A 326 6.39 -7.42 -3.53
C GLY A 326 4.95 -7.86 -3.85
N ILE A 327 4.25 -8.47 -2.88
CA ILE A 327 2.88 -8.93 -3.06
C ILE A 327 1.94 -7.72 -3.02
N VAL A 328 1.08 -7.62 -4.04
CA VAL A 328 -0.07 -6.71 -4.02
C VAL A 328 -1.15 -7.31 -3.14
N LEU A 329 -1.30 -6.76 -1.94
CA LEU A 329 -2.27 -7.18 -0.92
C LEU A 329 -3.69 -6.85 -1.35
N HIS A 330 -3.92 -5.63 -1.81
CA HIS A 330 -5.21 -5.16 -2.28
C HIS A 330 -5.07 -4.35 -3.57
N LYS A 331 -6.04 -4.51 -4.48
CA LYS A 331 -6.20 -3.68 -5.67
C LYS A 331 -7.64 -3.20 -5.74
N TYR A 332 -7.85 -1.94 -5.43
CA TYR A 332 -9.13 -1.27 -5.53
C TYR A 332 -9.22 -0.57 -6.88
N LYS A 333 -10.20 -0.92 -7.71
CA LYS A 333 -10.38 -0.35 -9.06
C LYS A 333 -11.79 0.23 -9.22
N VAL A 334 -11.88 1.43 -9.77
CA VAL A 334 -13.14 2.10 -10.08
C VAL A 334 -13.13 2.57 -11.53
N PRO A 335 -13.90 1.95 -12.43
CA PRO A 335 -13.95 2.34 -13.84
C PRO A 335 -14.33 3.82 -14.04
N GLY A 336 -13.54 4.55 -14.83
CA GLY A 336 -13.74 5.95 -15.14
C GLY A 336 -13.48 6.94 -13.99
N GLU A 337 -12.82 6.50 -12.90
CA GLU A 337 -12.23 7.37 -11.89
C GLU A 337 -10.72 7.26 -12.03
N GLU A 338 -9.99 8.38 -12.16
CA GLU A 338 -8.53 8.34 -12.08
C GLU A 338 -8.06 8.88 -10.73
N PHE A 339 -7.17 8.16 -10.04
CA PHE A 339 -6.68 8.55 -8.72
C PHE A 339 -5.34 9.30 -8.81
N PHE A 340 -5.28 10.47 -8.18
CA PHE A 340 -4.11 11.35 -8.17
C PHE A 340 -3.42 11.44 -6.81
N SER A 341 -4.14 11.15 -5.72
CA SER A 341 -3.61 11.28 -4.37
C SER A 341 -4.14 10.19 -3.44
N VAL A 342 -3.29 9.79 -2.50
CA VAL A 342 -3.59 8.87 -1.40
C VAL A 342 -3.01 9.40 -0.09
N ALA A 343 -3.71 9.18 1.01
CA ALA A 343 -3.26 9.53 2.36
C ALA A 343 -3.76 8.51 3.38
N TRP A 344 -2.97 8.26 4.42
CA TRP A 344 -3.30 7.30 5.47
C TRP A 344 -3.67 7.99 6.78
N THR A 345 -4.57 7.35 7.52
CA THR A 345 -4.77 7.60 8.96
C THR A 345 -4.99 6.27 9.68
N ALA A 346 -4.79 6.28 10.99
CA ALA A 346 -5.03 5.14 11.86
C ALA A 346 -6.04 5.55 12.94
N LEU A 347 -7.30 5.15 12.76
CA LEU A 347 -8.44 5.48 13.61
C LEU A 347 -8.56 4.54 14.79
N THR A 348 -8.94 5.04 15.95
CA THR A 348 -9.24 4.21 17.12
C THR A 348 -10.74 3.91 17.17
N VAL A 349 -11.12 2.68 16.82
CA VAL A 349 -12.52 2.21 16.82
C VAL A 349 -12.79 1.41 18.09
N VAL A 350 -13.90 1.70 18.76
CA VAL A 350 -14.37 0.92 19.92
C VAL A 350 -15.35 -0.13 19.42
N THR A 351 -15.06 -1.40 19.63
CA THR A 351 -15.98 -2.50 19.31
C THR A 351 -17.20 -2.45 20.22
N GLN A 352 -18.27 -3.16 19.85
CA GLN A 352 -19.50 -3.24 20.66
C GLN A 352 -19.24 -3.80 22.07
N THR A 353 -18.20 -4.63 22.20
CA THR A 353 -17.70 -5.21 23.46
C THR A 353 -16.81 -4.26 24.28
N GLY A 354 -16.61 -3.03 23.83
CA GLY A 354 -15.81 -2.00 24.52
C GLY A 354 -14.29 -2.10 24.26
N HIS A 355 -13.83 -3.04 23.43
CA HIS A 355 -12.43 -3.14 23.07
C HIS A 355 -12.03 -2.06 22.08
N LYS A 356 -10.90 -1.38 22.33
CA LYS A 356 -10.33 -0.43 21.38
C LYS A 356 -9.49 -1.20 20.36
N LYS A 357 -9.80 -1.04 19.08
CA LYS A 357 -9.03 -1.57 17.95
C LYS A 357 -8.66 -0.41 17.04
N ARG A 358 -7.41 -0.33 16.59
CA ARG A 358 -7.02 0.69 15.61
C ARG A 358 -7.21 0.17 14.18
N TRP A 359 -7.80 0.98 13.32
CA TRP A 359 -8.07 0.68 11.92
C TRP A 359 -7.30 1.65 11.03
N ASN A 360 -6.52 1.10 10.11
CA ASN A 360 -5.86 1.90 9.09
C ASN A 360 -6.85 2.17 7.95
N VAL A 361 -7.14 3.45 7.76
CA VAL A 361 -8.02 3.94 6.70
C VAL A 361 -7.17 4.65 5.66
N LEU A 362 -7.36 4.28 4.41
CA LEU A 362 -6.71 4.89 3.27
C LEU A 362 -7.71 5.78 2.54
N ALA A 363 -7.45 7.08 2.52
CA ALA A 363 -8.19 8.02 1.67
C ALA A 363 -7.56 8.04 0.28
N ALA A 364 -8.38 7.90 -0.76
CA ALA A 364 -7.96 8.02 -2.16
C ALA A 364 -8.87 8.99 -2.91
N ALA A 365 -8.30 9.87 -3.72
CA ALA A 365 -9.05 10.84 -4.52
C ALA A 365 -8.38 11.15 -5.85
N GLY A 366 -9.15 11.73 -6.77
CA GLY A 366 -8.63 12.20 -8.05
C GLY A 366 -9.70 12.88 -8.90
N LEU A 367 -9.88 12.40 -10.13
CA LEU A 367 -10.53 13.10 -11.24
C LEU A 367 -11.95 13.59 -10.94
N ARG A 368 -12.80 12.81 -10.25
CA ARG A 368 -14.21 13.18 -10.04
C ARG A 368 -14.47 14.10 -8.84
N GLY A 369 -13.43 14.52 -8.11
CA GLY A 369 -13.60 15.35 -6.92
C GLY A 369 -14.21 14.63 -5.72
N LEU A 370 -14.19 13.29 -5.74
CA LEU A 370 -14.67 12.41 -4.68
C LEU A 370 -13.48 11.89 -3.88
N VAL A 371 -13.65 11.80 -2.56
CA VAL A 371 -12.74 11.05 -1.70
C VAL A 371 -13.38 9.71 -1.36
N ARG A 372 -12.63 8.64 -1.56
CA ARG A 372 -13.01 7.29 -1.16
C ARG A 372 -12.18 6.89 0.04
N LEU A 373 -12.85 6.47 1.10
CA LEU A 373 -12.22 5.89 2.29
C LEU A 373 -12.21 4.38 2.09
N LEU A 374 -11.03 3.79 2.13
CA LEU A 374 -10.80 2.37 1.92
C LEU A 374 -10.37 1.75 3.24
N HIS A 375 -11.07 0.70 3.65
CA HIS A 375 -10.63 -0.15 4.75
C HIS A 375 -9.63 -1.13 4.20
N VAL A 376 -8.33 -0.92 4.47
CA VAL A 376 -7.30 -1.67 3.76
C VAL A 376 -7.32 -3.15 4.13
N GLN A 377 -7.38 -3.48 5.42
CA GLN A 377 -7.34 -4.88 5.86
C GLN A 377 -8.48 -5.74 5.29
N ALA A 378 -9.66 -5.15 5.11
CA ALA A 378 -10.86 -5.80 4.56
C ALA A 378 -11.00 -5.64 3.04
N GLY A 379 -10.26 -4.72 2.42
CA GLY A 379 -10.21 -4.54 0.97
C GLY A 379 -11.42 -3.90 0.31
N PHE A 380 -12.28 -3.18 1.05
CA PHE A 380 -13.47 -2.51 0.49
C PHE A 380 -13.51 -1.00 0.78
N CYS A 381 -14.38 -0.29 0.05
CA CYS A 381 -14.63 1.13 0.23
C CYS A 381 -15.72 1.34 1.29
N CYS A 382 -15.35 1.95 2.41
CA CYS A 382 -16.21 2.16 3.58
C CYS A 382 -16.81 3.58 3.64
N GLY A 383 -16.32 4.53 2.85
CA GLY A 383 -16.86 5.88 2.85
C GLY A 383 -16.69 6.61 1.53
N LEU A 384 -17.63 7.50 1.23
CA LEU A 384 -17.58 8.38 0.06
C LEU A 384 -17.87 9.82 0.47
N ILE A 385 -16.88 10.69 0.32
CA ILE A 385 -17.01 12.12 0.59
C ILE A 385 -17.10 12.86 -0.74
N ARG A 386 -18.20 13.56 -0.97
CA ARG A 386 -18.35 14.48 -2.10
C ARG A 386 -17.67 15.80 -1.76
N GLY A 387 -16.36 15.84 -1.99
CA GLY A 387 -15.52 16.95 -1.56
C GLY A 387 -15.63 18.18 -2.46
N HIS A 388 -15.36 17.99 -3.76
CA HIS A 388 -15.07 19.09 -4.68
C HIS A 388 -15.82 18.95 -6.00
N ARG A 389 -15.94 20.07 -6.75
CA ARG A 389 -16.59 20.09 -8.08
C ARG A 389 -15.65 19.70 -9.21
N LYS A 390 -14.34 19.74 -8.96
CA LYS A 390 -13.28 19.37 -9.88
C LYS A 390 -12.38 18.33 -9.24
N ALA A 391 -11.42 17.83 -10.02
CA ALA A 391 -10.42 16.89 -9.56
C ALA A 391 -9.76 17.34 -8.25
N ILE A 392 -9.52 16.39 -7.36
CA ILE A 392 -8.71 16.61 -6.15
C ILE A 392 -7.25 16.39 -6.54
N ALA A 393 -6.42 17.38 -6.30
CA ALA A 393 -4.99 17.36 -6.59
C ALA A 393 -4.19 16.65 -5.49
N THR A 394 -4.55 16.88 -4.22
CA THR A 394 -3.84 16.31 -3.08
C THR A 394 -4.72 16.16 -1.84
N LEU A 395 -4.35 15.21 -0.99
CA LEU A 395 -4.99 14.87 0.29
C LEU A 395 -3.92 14.85 1.40
N CYS A 396 -4.29 15.23 2.61
CA CYS A 396 -3.42 15.10 3.78
C CYS A 396 -4.25 14.96 5.06
N PHE A 397 -3.97 13.95 5.88
CA PHE A 397 -4.58 13.85 7.21
C PHE A 397 -3.87 14.77 8.21
N SER A 398 -4.59 15.23 9.22
CA SER A 398 -3.97 15.92 10.36
C SER A 398 -3.08 14.94 11.14
N PRO A 399 -1.86 15.34 11.53
CA PRO A 399 -1.00 14.50 12.37
C PRO A 399 -1.49 14.39 13.82
N THR A 400 -2.35 15.31 14.28
CA THR A 400 -2.85 15.37 15.67
C THR A 400 -4.26 14.81 15.84
N HIS A 401 -5.11 14.92 14.81
CA HIS A 401 -6.50 14.46 14.84
C HIS A 401 -6.73 13.37 13.79
N GLU A 402 -6.89 12.13 14.25
CA GLU A 402 -6.96 10.93 13.37
C GLU A 402 -8.12 10.97 12.37
N THR A 403 -9.20 11.70 12.65
CA THR A 403 -10.36 11.84 11.74
C THR A 403 -10.31 13.08 10.83
N HIS A 404 -9.35 13.98 11.02
CA HIS A 404 -9.30 15.22 10.26
C HIS A 404 -8.57 15.03 8.93
N LEU A 405 -9.25 15.33 7.82
CA LEU A 405 -8.73 15.19 6.46
C LEU A 405 -8.81 16.52 5.71
N PHE A 406 -7.68 16.97 5.19
CA PHE A 406 -7.61 18.08 4.24
C PHE A 406 -7.69 17.57 2.79
N THR A 407 -8.52 18.21 1.98
CA THR A 407 -8.69 17.94 0.56
C THR A 407 -8.44 19.21 -0.25
N ALA A 408 -7.60 19.14 -1.28
CA ALA A 408 -7.23 20.28 -2.12
C ALA A 408 -7.55 20.00 -3.61
N SER A 409 -8.18 20.95 -4.30
CA SER A 409 -8.73 20.71 -5.64
C SER A 409 -8.40 21.81 -6.66
N TYR A 410 -8.47 21.41 -7.93
CA TYR A 410 -8.48 22.30 -9.10
C TYR A 410 -9.66 23.29 -9.14
N ASP A 411 -10.62 23.18 -8.22
CA ASP A 411 -11.65 24.21 -7.99
C ASP A 411 -11.16 25.40 -7.13
N LYS A 412 -9.87 25.42 -6.78
CA LYS A 412 -9.19 26.47 -6.00
C LYS A 412 -9.74 26.59 -4.57
N ARG A 413 -10.02 25.44 -3.97
CA ARG A 413 -10.43 25.32 -2.56
C ARG A 413 -9.61 24.24 -1.87
N ILE A 414 -9.38 24.47 -0.59
CA ILE A 414 -8.98 23.45 0.37
C ILE A 414 -10.16 23.27 1.32
N ILE A 415 -10.52 22.04 1.66
CA ILE A 415 -11.58 21.75 2.62
C ILE A 415 -11.02 20.85 3.72
N LEU A 416 -11.32 21.18 4.97
CA LEU A 416 -11.09 20.34 6.13
C LEU A 416 -12.37 19.61 6.50
N TRP A 417 -12.26 18.28 6.57
CA TRP A 417 -13.32 17.36 6.93
C TRP A 417 -13.00 16.70 8.27
N ASP A 418 -14.02 16.39 9.05
CA ASP A 418 -13.95 15.33 10.05
C ASP A 418 -14.64 14.12 9.44
N ILE A 419 -13.88 13.07 9.13
CA ILE A 419 -14.44 11.85 8.52
C ILE A 419 -15.30 11.05 9.52
N GLY A 420 -15.18 11.33 10.81
CA GLY A 420 -15.83 10.60 11.89
C GLY A 420 -15.27 9.19 12.09
N THR A 421 -15.92 8.44 12.98
CA THR A 421 -15.69 7.01 13.14
C THR A 421 -16.73 6.22 12.32
N PRO A 422 -16.37 5.04 11.81
CA PRO A 422 -17.31 4.19 11.10
C PRO A 422 -18.45 3.74 12.02
N ASN A 423 -19.67 3.71 11.50
CA ASN A 423 -20.81 3.12 12.21
C ASN A 423 -20.78 1.57 12.16
N GLN A 424 -21.82 0.92 12.67
CA GLN A 424 -21.93 -0.56 12.68
C GLN A 424 -21.95 -1.16 11.26
N ASP A 425 -22.40 -0.39 10.27
CA ASP A 425 -22.44 -0.76 8.85
C ASP A 425 -21.15 -0.34 8.10
N TYR A 426 -20.11 0.07 8.83
CA TYR A 426 -18.83 0.54 8.31
C TYR A 426 -18.94 1.81 7.46
N GLU A 427 -20.05 2.54 7.55
CA GLU A 427 -20.24 3.79 6.84
C GLU A 427 -19.66 4.96 7.63
N PHE A 428 -18.91 5.80 6.94
CA PHE A 428 -18.38 7.05 7.48
C PHE A 428 -19.37 8.20 7.25
N GLN A 429 -19.65 8.95 8.31
CA GLN A 429 -20.42 10.18 8.23
C GLN A 429 -19.50 11.39 8.30
N ALA A 430 -18.93 11.75 7.16
CA ALA A 430 -18.03 12.89 7.07
C ALA A 430 -18.77 14.22 7.25
N SER A 431 -18.22 15.10 8.08
CA SER A 431 -18.71 16.45 8.30
C SER A 431 -17.74 17.49 7.75
N HIS A 432 -18.29 18.53 7.11
CA HIS A 432 -17.52 19.64 6.57
C HIS A 432 -17.22 20.65 7.69
N LEU A 433 -15.95 20.81 8.05
CA LEU A 433 -15.53 21.70 9.13
C LEU A 433 -15.21 23.11 8.62
N LEU A 434 -14.32 23.22 7.62
CA LEU A 434 -13.75 24.50 7.19
C LEU A 434 -13.46 24.50 5.69
N THR A 435 -13.70 25.63 5.01
CA THR A 435 -13.24 25.87 3.63
C THR A 435 -12.18 26.97 3.61
N LEU A 436 -11.10 26.75 2.87
CA LEU A 436 -10.06 27.74 2.59
C LEU A 436 -10.09 28.06 1.10
N ASP A 437 -10.36 29.32 0.75
CA ASP A 437 -10.34 29.78 -0.63
C ASP A 437 -8.90 30.11 -1.05
N THR A 438 -8.50 29.68 -2.24
CA THR A 438 -7.15 29.88 -2.79
C THR A 438 -7.19 30.70 -4.08
N THR A 439 -6.15 31.49 -4.33
CA THR A 439 -6.03 32.30 -5.57
C THR A 439 -5.64 31.44 -6.79
N SER A 440 -4.86 30.38 -6.54
CA SER A 440 -4.32 29.42 -7.50
C SER A 440 -4.51 27.98 -7.04
N THR A 441 -4.27 27.01 -7.92
CA THR A 441 -4.50 25.59 -7.62
C THR A 441 -3.52 25.09 -6.54
N PRO A 442 -3.99 24.57 -5.40
CA PRO A 442 -3.14 23.90 -4.41
C PRO A 442 -2.65 22.54 -4.94
N LEU A 443 -1.34 22.32 -4.87
CA LEU A 443 -0.65 21.14 -5.37
C LEU A 443 -0.10 20.25 -4.26
N ARG A 444 0.31 20.85 -3.13
CA ARG A 444 0.82 20.15 -1.94
C ARG A 444 0.27 20.80 -0.68
N LEU A 445 -0.10 19.97 0.30
CA LEU A 445 -0.56 20.39 1.61
C LEU A 445 0.42 19.91 2.67
N CYS A 446 0.76 20.78 3.62
CA CYS A 446 1.66 20.49 4.72
C CYS A 446 1.13 21.17 5.99
N PRO A 447 0.45 20.43 6.88
CA PRO A 447 0.20 20.90 8.24
C PRO A 447 1.53 21.28 8.89
N VAL A 448 1.56 22.41 9.60
CA VAL A 448 2.79 22.92 10.22
C VAL A 448 3.11 22.06 11.45
N PRO A 449 4.21 21.28 11.49
CA PRO A 449 4.48 20.32 12.56
C PRO A 449 4.42 20.87 14.00
N PRO A 450 4.96 22.06 14.32
CA PRO A 450 4.88 22.60 15.69
C PRO A 450 3.47 23.08 16.08
N CYS A 451 2.56 23.24 15.12
CA CYS A 451 1.20 23.75 15.36
C CYS A 451 0.21 23.32 14.26
N PRO A 452 -0.04 22.00 14.10
CA PRO A 452 -0.74 21.45 12.94
C PRO A 452 -2.23 21.78 12.93
N ASP A 453 -2.81 22.06 14.10
CA ASP A 453 -4.20 22.50 14.26
C ASP A 453 -4.36 24.02 14.15
N ALA A 454 -3.25 24.76 14.02
CA ALA A 454 -3.27 26.20 13.89
C ALA A 454 -3.03 26.67 12.47
N TYR A 455 -2.03 26.12 11.78
CA TYR A 455 -1.63 26.61 10.46
C TYR A 455 -1.42 25.48 9.46
N LEU A 456 -1.89 25.73 8.24
CA LEU A 456 -1.69 24.86 7.09
C LEU A 456 -0.91 25.60 6.02
N LEU A 457 0.22 25.02 5.60
CA LEU A 457 1.01 25.50 4.48
C LEU A 457 0.58 24.75 3.20
N ALA A 458 0.49 25.45 2.08
CA ALA A 458 0.27 24.82 0.78
C ALA A 458 1.20 25.38 -0.30
N GLY A 459 1.74 24.47 -1.11
CA GLY A 459 2.39 24.78 -2.37
C GLY A 459 1.32 24.86 -3.46
N CYS A 460 1.27 25.97 -4.18
CA CYS A 460 0.27 26.27 -5.19
C CYS A 460 0.94 26.63 -6.52
N GLU A 461 0.15 26.63 -7.61
CA GLU A 461 0.61 27.09 -8.92
C GLU A 461 1.10 28.55 -8.91
N GLY A 462 0.57 29.38 -8.01
CA GLY A 462 0.94 30.78 -7.86
C GLY A 462 1.90 31.10 -6.71
N GLY A 463 2.50 30.11 -6.05
CA GLY A 463 3.43 30.33 -4.93
C GLY A 463 3.18 29.43 -3.73
N CYS A 464 3.71 29.81 -2.58
CA CYS A 464 3.50 29.13 -1.31
C CYS A 464 2.62 30.00 -0.41
N CYS A 465 1.60 29.42 0.22
CA CYS A 465 0.57 30.14 0.98
C CYS A 465 0.31 29.46 2.33
N CYS A 466 -0.11 30.24 3.32
CA CYS A 466 -0.50 29.74 4.64
C CYS A 466 -1.89 30.23 5.05
N TRP A 467 -2.62 29.36 5.76
CA TRP A 467 -3.94 29.64 6.31
C TRP A 467 -4.01 29.25 7.79
N ASP A 468 -4.76 30.02 8.55
CA ASP A 468 -5.26 29.63 9.86
C ASP A 468 -6.33 28.54 9.72
N VAL A 469 -6.15 27.41 10.42
CA VAL A 469 -7.08 26.27 10.40
C VAL A 469 -7.72 25.97 11.77
N ARG A 470 -7.52 26.83 12.77
CA ARG A 470 -8.09 26.63 14.11
C ARG A 470 -9.60 26.60 14.09
N LEU A 471 -10.23 25.57 14.65
CA LEU A 471 -11.69 25.40 14.60
C LEU A 471 -12.47 26.21 15.66
N ASP A 472 -11.77 26.88 16.58
CA ASP A 472 -12.36 27.73 17.61
C ASP A 472 -12.93 29.06 17.05
N GLN A 473 -12.52 29.44 15.84
CA GLN A 473 -13.01 30.66 15.20
C GLN A 473 -14.38 30.45 14.53
N PRO A 474 -15.26 31.46 14.58
CA PRO A 474 -16.61 31.35 14.04
C PRO A 474 -16.66 31.26 12.50
N GLN A 475 -15.58 31.67 11.81
CA GLN A 475 -15.53 31.69 10.35
C GLN A 475 -15.23 30.30 9.78
N LYS A 476 -16.25 29.70 9.13
CA LYS A 476 -16.15 28.43 8.37
C LYS A 476 -15.58 28.59 6.95
N LYS A 477 -15.30 29.82 6.52
CA LYS A 477 -14.62 30.13 5.25
C LYS A 477 -13.50 31.12 5.51
N ARG A 478 -12.30 30.83 5.00
CA ARG A 478 -11.11 31.66 5.20
C ARG A 478 -10.37 31.89 3.89
N VAL A 479 -9.63 32.98 3.85
CA VAL A 479 -8.75 33.34 2.74
C VAL A 479 -7.31 33.13 3.15
N CYS A 480 -6.40 33.19 2.18
CA CYS A 480 -4.96 33.13 2.42
C CYS A 480 -4.55 34.20 3.44
N GLU A 481 -3.80 33.78 4.46
CA GLU A 481 -3.33 34.68 5.51
C GLU A 481 -1.96 35.26 5.17
N VAL A 482 -1.09 34.43 4.57
CA VAL A 482 0.30 34.79 4.23
C VAL A 482 0.72 34.15 2.92
N GLU A 483 1.30 34.95 2.03
CA GLU A 483 2.01 34.47 0.84
C GLU A 483 3.52 34.55 1.05
N PHE A 484 4.23 33.46 0.76
CA PHE A 484 5.68 33.39 0.89
C PHE A 484 6.38 33.67 -0.43
N VAL A 485 7.41 34.51 -0.39
CA VAL A 485 8.19 34.91 -1.55
C VAL A 485 9.61 34.39 -1.43
N PHE A 486 10.09 33.80 -2.51
CA PHE A 486 11.45 33.30 -2.67
C PHE A 486 12.26 34.37 -3.39
N SER A 487 13.19 35.02 -2.68
CA SER A 487 13.98 36.12 -3.23
C SER A 487 15.15 35.59 -4.07
N GLU A 488 14.89 35.21 -5.32
CA GLU A 488 15.92 34.99 -6.34
C GLU A 488 15.72 35.93 -7.53
N GLY A 489 16.51 37.00 -7.58
CA GLY A 489 16.66 37.84 -8.78
C GLY A 489 15.42 38.65 -9.21
N SER A 490 15.65 39.57 -10.13
CA SER A 490 14.80 40.71 -10.50
C SER A 490 13.46 40.38 -11.21
N LYS A 491 12.90 39.16 -11.14
CA LYS A 491 11.62 38.86 -11.81
C LYS A 491 10.65 37.95 -11.05
N VAL A 492 9.59 38.62 -10.59
CA VAL A 492 8.17 38.23 -10.50
C VAL A 492 7.79 37.21 -9.42
N SER A 493 7.13 37.75 -8.40
CA SER A 493 6.17 37.08 -7.51
C SER A 493 5.26 36.11 -8.27
N GLY A 494 5.18 34.85 -7.83
CA GLY A 494 4.23 33.88 -8.38
C GLY A 494 4.83 32.61 -9.00
N GLN A 495 6.06 32.23 -8.63
CA GLN A 495 6.64 30.98 -9.10
C GLN A 495 5.91 29.78 -8.50
N ARG A 496 5.52 28.82 -9.36
CA ARG A 496 4.85 27.58 -8.99
C ARG A 496 5.66 26.82 -7.94
N VAL A 497 5.01 26.45 -6.83
CA VAL A 497 5.57 25.56 -5.82
C VAL A 497 4.84 24.22 -5.93
N ASP A 498 5.50 23.26 -6.58
CA ASP A 498 4.94 21.92 -6.85
C ASP A 498 5.46 20.84 -5.89
N GLY A 499 6.56 21.11 -5.20
CA GLY A 499 7.10 20.32 -4.11
C GLY A 499 7.17 21.13 -2.82
N LEU A 500 6.65 20.57 -1.74
CA LEU A 500 6.65 21.18 -0.42
C LEU A 500 6.61 20.06 0.64
N ALA A 501 7.53 20.08 1.60
CA ALA A 501 7.56 19.14 2.71
C ALA A 501 8.43 19.67 3.86
N PHE A 502 8.06 19.37 5.09
CA PHE A 502 8.91 19.64 6.26
C PHE A 502 9.99 18.56 6.40
N VAL A 503 11.22 18.99 6.61
CA VAL A 503 12.37 18.11 6.89
C VAL A 503 12.49 17.82 8.39
N ASN A 504 12.06 18.75 9.23
CA ASN A 504 11.90 18.62 10.68
C ASN A 504 10.86 19.64 11.15
N GLU A 505 10.77 19.91 12.45
CA GLU A 505 9.81 20.86 13.03
C GLU A 505 9.95 22.32 12.55
N ASP A 506 11.08 22.69 11.93
CA ASP A 506 11.36 24.06 11.49
C ASP A 506 11.71 24.17 9.99
N VAL A 507 12.53 23.26 9.48
CA VAL A 507 13.08 23.38 8.13
C VAL A 507 12.10 22.86 7.11
N VAL A 508 11.77 23.70 6.14
CA VAL A 508 10.90 23.38 5.02
C VAL A 508 11.73 23.24 3.75
N ALA A 509 11.51 22.15 3.02
CA ALA A 509 12.01 21.97 1.67
C ALA A 509 10.90 22.35 0.68
N SER A 510 11.24 23.20 -0.29
CA SER A 510 10.31 23.66 -1.32
C SER A 510 10.96 23.65 -2.70
N LYS A 511 10.15 23.36 -3.71
CA LYS A 511 10.61 23.18 -5.09
C LYS A 511 9.57 23.72 -6.06
N GLY A 512 10.05 24.32 -7.15
CA GLY A 512 9.26 24.70 -8.30
C GLY A 512 9.81 24.09 -9.59
N SER A 513 9.00 24.10 -10.64
CA SER A 513 9.47 23.77 -12.00
C SER A 513 10.42 24.85 -12.51
N SER A 514 11.39 24.48 -13.36
CA SER A 514 12.34 25.34 -14.11
C SER A 514 13.53 25.96 -13.36
N LEU A 515 13.60 25.88 -12.04
CA LEU A 515 14.76 26.39 -11.27
C LEU A 515 15.93 25.39 -11.22
N GLY A 516 15.64 24.09 -11.27
CA GLY A 516 16.67 23.05 -11.06
C GLY A 516 17.27 23.08 -9.66
N THR A 517 16.57 23.66 -8.69
CA THR A 517 17.01 23.76 -7.29
C THR A 517 15.86 23.44 -6.34
N ILE A 518 16.22 23.00 -5.13
CA ILE A 518 15.31 22.86 -3.99
C ILE A 518 15.75 23.86 -2.93
N CYS A 519 14.83 24.70 -2.47
CA CYS A 519 15.08 25.71 -1.43
C CYS A 519 14.78 25.13 -0.05
N LEU A 520 15.77 25.16 0.85
CA LEU A 520 15.59 24.91 2.28
C LEU A 520 15.45 26.25 3.00
N TRP A 521 14.38 26.41 3.77
CA TRP A 521 14.12 27.64 4.53
C TRP A 521 13.56 27.33 5.93
N SER A 522 13.78 28.25 6.88
CA SER A 522 13.32 28.11 8.27
C SER A 522 11.91 28.67 8.43
N TRP A 523 10.96 27.85 8.88
CA TRP A 523 9.60 28.26 9.19
C TRP A 523 9.58 29.30 10.32
N SER A 524 10.19 29.00 11.47
CA SER A 524 10.13 29.85 12.66
C SER A 524 10.78 31.21 12.44
N GLN A 525 11.94 31.27 11.79
CA GLN A 525 12.61 32.54 11.48
C GLN A 525 11.80 33.38 10.49
N THR A 526 11.24 32.72 9.46
CA THR A 526 10.36 33.39 8.49
C THR A 526 9.09 33.92 9.17
N TRP A 527 8.48 33.11 10.02
CA TRP A 527 7.24 33.46 10.71
C TRP A 527 7.43 34.59 11.72
N GLN A 528 8.55 34.60 12.46
CA GLN A 528 8.93 35.70 13.34
C GLN A 528 9.14 37.02 12.57
N GLY A 529 9.71 36.94 11.36
CA GLY A 529 9.95 38.11 10.51
C GLY A 529 8.69 38.73 9.87
N ARG A 530 7.53 38.07 9.94
CA ARG A 530 6.29 38.49 9.28
C ARG A 530 5.72 39.82 9.78
N GLY A 531 5.71 40.03 11.10
CA GLY A 531 4.89 41.08 11.71
C GLY A 531 3.41 40.97 11.30
N SER A 532 2.86 42.02 10.68
CA SER A 532 1.47 42.06 10.16
C SER A 532 1.39 42.02 8.62
N GLN A 533 2.48 41.65 7.94
CA GLN A 533 2.52 41.66 6.48
C GLN A 533 1.74 40.48 5.89
N PRO A 534 1.00 40.68 4.78
CA PRO A 534 0.34 39.61 4.04
C PRO A 534 1.33 38.82 3.16
N THR A 535 2.54 39.33 2.97
CA THR A 535 3.58 38.72 2.14
C THR A 535 4.91 38.73 2.89
N VAL A 536 5.59 37.59 2.93
CA VAL A 536 6.83 37.40 3.72
C VAL A 536 7.90 36.74 2.86
N ALA A 537 9.10 37.31 2.85
CA ALA A 537 10.25 36.68 2.23
C ALA A 537 10.76 35.52 3.10
N VAL A 538 10.97 34.35 2.50
CA VAL A 538 11.46 33.19 3.25
C VAL A 538 12.91 33.39 3.70
N VAL A 539 13.22 32.93 4.91
CA VAL A 539 14.59 32.88 5.43
C VAL A 539 15.27 31.63 4.87
N VAL A 540 15.94 31.80 3.73
CA VAL A 540 16.68 30.73 3.03
C VAL A 540 17.87 30.28 3.87
N LEU A 541 17.94 28.98 4.14
CA LEU A 541 19.06 28.32 4.80
C LEU A 541 20.07 27.78 3.80
N ALA A 542 19.59 27.13 2.73
CA ALA A 542 20.43 26.53 1.70
C ALA A 542 19.66 26.24 0.41
N TRP A 543 20.40 26.07 -0.67
CA TRP A 543 19.90 25.56 -1.95
C TRP A 543 20.49 24.17 -2.21
N LEU A 544 19.67 23.24 -2.68
CA LEU A 544 20.11 21.92 -3.13
C LEU A 544 20.02 21.86 -4.65
N GLN A 545 21.04 21.32 -5.30
CA GLN A 545 21.06 21.10 -6.74
C GLN A 545 20.06 19.99 -7.11
N TRP A 546 19.20 20.24 -8.09
CA TRP A 546 18.24 19.27 -8.64
C TRP A 546 18.26 19.30 -10.19
N SER A 547 17.47 18.45 -10.83
CA SER A 547 17.38 18.39 -12.28
C SER A 547 16.67 19.63 -12.86
N PRO A 548 17.28 20.35 -13.82
CA PRO A 548 16.62 21.47 -14.49
C PRO A 548 15.58 20.94 -15.48
N THR A 549 14.31 20.96 -15.08
CA THR A 549 13.19 20.53 -15.92
C THR A 549 12.08 21.58 -15.96
N ILE A 550 11.40 21.69 -17.10
CA ILE A 550 10.18 22.48 -17.27
C ILE A 550 8.92 21.71 -16.88
N LEU A 551 9.03 20.38 -16.68
CA LEU A 551 7.93 19.55 -16.24
C LEU A 551 7.66 19.81 -14.76
N ALA A 552 6.38 19.95 -14.44
CA ALA A 552 5.91 20.13 -13.07
C ALA A 552 5.41 18.80 -12.48
N TYR A 553 5.06 18.83 -11.21
CA TYR A 553 4.39 17.74 -10.47
C TYR A 553 5.30 16.60 -10.01
N PHE A 554 6.62 16.80 -10.04
CA PHE A 554 7.55 15.92 -9.32
C PHE A 554 7.38 16.10 -7.81
N SER A 555 7.03 15.02 -7.12
CA SER A 555 6.86 15.01 -5.68
C SER A 555 8.19 15.26 -4.97
N LEU A 556 8.14 16.17 -4.01
CA LEU A 556 9.18 16.32 -2.99
C LEU A 556 8.70 15.61 -1.73
N SER A 557 9.51 14.72 -1.18
CA SER A 557 9.22 14.04 0.09
C SER A 557 10.42 14.09 1.02
N THR A 558 10.16 13.82 2.30
CA THR A 558 11.16 13.86 3.35
C THR A 558 11.08 12.62 4.23
N CYS A 559 12.18 12.31 4.90
CA CYS A 559 12.21 11.35 6.01
C CYS A 559 12.74 12.10 7.23
N PRO A 560 11.85 12.72 8.04
CA PRO A 560 12.26 13.66 9.08
C PRO A 560 13.21 13.07 10.12
N ASP A 561 12.94 11.84 10.58
CA ASP A 561 13.77 11.13 11.56
C ASP A 561 15.22 10.91 11.10
N LYS A 562 15.44 10.91 9.78
CA LYS A 562 16.75 10.75 9.16
C LYS A 562 17.28 12.05 8.56
N GLY A 563 16.50 13.14 8.59
CA GLY A 563 16.84 14.42 7.96
C GLY A 563 17.12 14.29 6.46
N LEU A 564 16.34 13.44 5.76
CA LEU A 564 16.50 13.22 4.33
C LEU A 564 15.48 14.00 3.52
N VAL A 565 15.91 14.46 2.35
CA VAL A 565 15.06 15.00 1.28
C VAL A 565 15.18 14.08 0.06
N LEU A 566 14.05 13.74 -0.56
CA LEU A 566 13.97 12.82 -1.70
C LEU A 566 13.19 13.48 -2.84
N CYS A 567 13.70 13.35 -4.07
CA CYS A 567 13.02 13.85 -5.26
C CYS A 567 13.32 12.99 -6.49
N GLY A 568 12.32 12.77 -7.35
CA GLY A 568 12.52 12.18 -8.67
C GLY A 568 12.90 13.21 -9.73
N ASP A 569 13.18 12.75 -10.95
CA ASP A 569 13.36 13.59 -12.13
C ASP A 569 12.77 12.97 -13.41
N GLU A 570 12.82 13.73 -14.50
CA GLU A 570 12.36 13.31 -15.84
C GLU A 570 13.29 12.29 -16.52
N GLN A 571 14.51 12.11 -16.01
CA GLN A 571 15.48 11.12 -16.50
C GLN A 571 15.34 9.76 -15.80
N GLY A 572 14.49 9.68 -14.78
CA GLY A 572 14.28 8.49 -13.94
C GLY A 572 15.24 8.37 -12.76
N SER A 573 16.05 9.39 -12.49
CA SER A 573 16.94 9.39 -11.32
C SER A 573 16.16 9.73 -10.04
N VAL A 574 16.57 9.10 -8.94
CA VAL A 574 16.13 9.44 -7.59
C VAL A 574 17.27 10.18 -6.89
N TRP A 575 16.99 11.41 -6.49
CA TRP A 575 17.91 12.30 -5.79
C TRP A 575 17.68 12.21 -4.29
N ILE A 576 18.75 11.97 -3.53
CA ILE A 576 18.73 11.81 -2.07
C ILE A 576 19.71 12.79 -1.45
N TYR A 577 19.24 13.55 -0.45
CA TYR A 577 20.04 14.53 0.28
C TYR A 577 19.94 14.25 1.78
N ASP A 578 21.08 14.03 2.45
CA ASP A 578 21.19 14.12 3.91
C ASP A 578 21.55 15.55 4.28
N VAL A 579 20.57 16.27 4.81
CA VAL A 579 20.72 17.70 5.11
C VAL A 579 21.17 17.95 6.55
N ARG A 580 21.30 16.91 7.40
CA ARG A 580 21.72 17.09 8.81
C ARG A 580 23.10 17.74 8.94
N PRO A 581 24.14 17.33 8.17
CA PRO A 581 25.45 17.98 8.24
C PRO A 581 25.39 19.44 7.78
N LEU A 582 24.49 19.73 6.84
CA LEU A 582 24.30 21.05 6.23
C LEU A 582 23.63 22.00 7.24
N LEU A 583 22.59 21.53 7.93
CA LEU A 583 21.88 22.27 8.97
C LEU A 583 22.69 22.43 10.27
N ALA A 584 23.66 21.54 10.53
CA ALA A 584 24.57 21.66 11.67
C ALA A 584 25.64 22.74 11.48
N GLN A 585 25.92 23.15 10.24
CA GLN A 585 26.89 24.21 9.94
C GLN A 585 26.28 25.58 10.26
N ARG A 586 26.93 26.35 11.14
CA ARG A 586 26.52 27.72 11.52
C ARG A 586 27.04 28.82 10.57
N SER A 587 27.60 28.43 9.44
CA SER A 587 28.17 29.34 8.43
C SER A 587 27.05 30.14 7.72
N PRO A 588 27.34 31.33 7.16
CA PRO A 588 26.36 32.04 6.33
C PRO A 588 25.84 31.15 5.19
N PRO A 589 24.61 31.38 4.70
CA PRO A 589 23.99 30.55 3.67
C PRO A 589 24.91 30.44 2.46
N GLN A 590 25.28 29.21 2.11
CA GLN A 590 26.12 28.97 0.94
C GLN A 590 25.34 29.39 -0.31
N THR A 591 25.89 30.31 -1.08
CA THR A 591 25.26 30.81 -2.32
C THR A 591 25.25 29.78 -3.44
N ALA A 592 26.13 28.77 -3.38
CA ALA A 592 26.16 27.68 -4.34
C ALA A 592 25.21 26.53 -3.94
N PRO A 593 24.40 26.00 -4.87
CA PRO A 593 23.58 24.83 -4.62
C PRO A 593 24.42 23.61 -4.22
N GLN A 594 24.00 22.91 -3.18
CA GLN A 594 24.67 21.74 -2.64
C GLN A 594 24.35 20.49 -3.46
N ALA A 595 25.37 19.69 -3.75
CA ALA A 595 25.22 18.43 -4.47
C ALA A 595 24.41 17.40 -3.66
N PRO A 596 23.70 16.46 -4.33
CA PRO A 596 23.03 15.36 -3.64
C PRO A 596 24.02 14.43 -2.94
N THR A 597 23.57 13.84 -1.84
CA THR A 597 24.32 12.79 -1.12
C THR A 597 24.40 11.51 -1.96
N GLN A 598 23.32 11.17 -2.66
CA GLN A 598 23.26 10.01 -3.54
C GLN A 598 22.29 10.26 -4.69
N ILE A 599 22.63 9.77 -5.88
CA ILE A 599 21.71 9.69 -7.02
C ILE A 599 21.56 8.21 -7.39
N LEU A 600 20.36 7.67 -7.22
CA LEU A 600 20.04 6.34 -7.73
C LEU A 600 19.60 6.49 -9.18
N LYS A 601 20.33 5.85 -10.09
CA LYS A 601 19.92 5.80 -11.50
C LYS A 601 18.88 4.69 -11.68
N TRP A 602 17.92 4.96 -12.56
CA TRP A 602 16.91 3.98 -12.91
C TRP A 602 17.58 2.69 -13.42
N PRO A 603 17.37 1.54 -12.77
CA PRO A 603 17.89 0.27 -13.28
C PRO A 603 17.11 -0.05 -14.55
N GLN A 604 17.80 -0.27 -15.68
CA GLN A 604 17.16 -0.51 -16.99
C GLN A 604 16.40 -1.84 -16.98
N PRO A 605 15.08 -1.86 -16.66
CA PRO A 605 14.36 -3.12 -16.53
C PRO A 605 14.04 -3.63 -17.93
N GLN A 606 14.16 -4.94 -18.13
CA GLN A 606 13.74 -5.60 -19.36
C GLN A 606 12.39 -6.28 -19.12
N ALA A 607 11.39 -5.94 -19.92
CA ALA A 607 10.11 -6.63 -19.95
C ALA A 607 10.01 -7.40 -21.27
N MET A 608 9.86 -8.74 -21.21
CA MET A 608 9.77 -9.60 -22.40
C MET A 608 10.93 -9.40 -23.40
N GLY A 609 12.15 -9.15 -22.90
CA GLY A 609 13.34 -8.89 -23.72
C GLY A 609 13.43 -7.48 -24.34
N GLN A 610 12.47 -6.60 -24.07
CA GLN A 610 12.54 -5.19 -24.46
C GLN A 610 12.90 -4.31 -23.25
N THR A 611 13.89 -3.43 -23.43
CA THR A 611 14.23 -2.42 -22.43
C THR A 611 13.09 -1.43 -22.30
N VAL A 612 12.60 -1.22 -21.08
CA VAL A 612 11.66 -0.13 -20.80
C VAL A 612 12.46 1.18 -20.93
N THR A 613 12.28 1.90 -22.03
CA THR A 613 13.04 3.13 -22.31
C THR A 613 12.22 4.35 -21.92
N LYS A 614 12.92 5.31 -21.28
CA LYS A 614 12.40 6.60 -20.79
C LYS A 614 11.25 6.47 -19.79
N THR A 615 11.62 6.34 -18.52
CA THR A 615 10.70 6.36 -17.39
C THR A 615 11.00 7.56 -16.51
N MET A 616 10.05 8.47 -16.36
CA MET A 616 10.15 9.57 -15.42
C MET A 616 9.78 9.06 -14.03
N VAL A 617 10.45 9.55 -12.99
CA VAL A 617 10.08 9.22 -11.61
C VAL A 617 9.26 10.37 -11.04
N ASN A 618 7.94 10.19 -10.99
CA ASN A 618 6.99 11.22 -10.55
C ASN A 618 7.03 11.43 -9.04
N THR A 619 7.03 10.34 -8.28
CA THR A 619 6.95 10.37 -6.82
C THR A 619 7.94 9.40 -6.21
N VAL A 620 8.65 9.86 -5.18
CA VAL A 620 9.55 9.04 -4.36
C VAL A 620 9.13 9.23 -2.91
N VAL A 621 8.98 8.15 -2.16
CA VAL A 621 8.71 8.19 -0.72
C VAL A 621 9.51 7.08 -0.05
N ALA A 622 10.02 7.33 1.16
CA ALA A 622 10.59 6.30 1.99
C ALA A 622 9.77 6.11 3.28
N ASN A 623 9.84 4.92 3.85
CA ASN A 623 9.21 4.68 5.15
C ASN A 623 9.99 5.39 6.28
N PRO A 624 9.38 5.61 7.47
CA PRO A 624 10.00 6.38 8.55
C PRO A 624 11.37 5.85 9.00
N ALA A 625 11.55 4.53 9.04
CA ALA A 625 12.84 3.92 9.38
C ALA A 625 13.89 4.01 8.27
N PHE A 626 13.51 4.43 7.07
CA PHE A 626 14.34 4.44 5.86
C PHE A 626 14.92 3.05 5.53
N THR A 627 14.10 2.01 5.73
CA THR A 627 14.41 0.63 5.32
C THR A 627 13.96 0.34 3.89
N TYR A 628 12.88 0.98 3.45
CA TYR A 628 12.35 0.87 2.08
C TYR A 628 12.17 2.25 1.46
N LEU A 629 12.50 2.33 0.17
CA LEU A 629 12.23 3.49 -0.68
C LEU A 629 11.37 3.02 -1.86
N THR A 630 10.28 3.72 -2.13
CA THR A 630 9.36 3.42 -3.24
C THR A 630 9.34 4.60 -4.20
N ALA A 631 9.58 4.32 -5.49
CA ALA A 631 9.45 5.30 -6.56
C ALA A 631 8.37 4.87 -7.56
N LEU A 632 7.59 5.85 -8.01
CA LEU A 632 6.50 5.68 -8.95
C LEU A 632 6.84 6.34 -10.29
N THR A 633 6.56 5.65 -11.38
CA THR A 633 6.84 6.17 -12.73
C THR A 633 5.60 6.52 -13.55
N ASP A 634 5.83 7.26 -14.62
CA ASP A 634 4.87 7.48 -15.69
C ASP A 634 4.57 6.24 -16.54
N SER A 635 5.40 5.20 -16.41
CA SER A 635 5.35 3.97 -17.20
C SER A 635 4.70 2.78 -16.49
N ASN A 636 3.84 3.02 -15.50
CA ASN A 636 3.17 1.98 -14.70
C ASN A 636 4.15 1.05 -13.94
N ILE A 637 5.29 1.58 -13.49
CA ILE A 637 6.25 0.80 -12.69
C ILE A 637 6.34 1.40 -11.29
N VAL A 638 6.08 0.55 -10.30
CA VAL A 638 6.43 0.78 -8.90
C VAL A 638 7.77 0.11 -8.67
N ALA A 639 8.81 0.91 -8.39
CA ALA A 639 10.12 0.41 -8.03
C ALA A 639 10.31 0.51 -6.51
N ILE A 640 10.78 -0.57 -5.90
CA ILE A 640 11.01 -0.67 -4.46
C ILE A 640 12.48 -1.02 -4.25
N TRP A 641 13.18 -0.18 -3.48
CA TRP A 641 14.54 -0.42 -3.01
C TRP A 641 14.52 -0.76 -1.53
N ARG A 642 15.44 -1.63 -1.13
CA ARG A 642 15.70 -1.97 0.27
C ARG A 642 17.06 -1.44 0.66
N ARG A 643 17.14 -0.83 1.84
CA ARG A 643 18.42 -0.44 2.43
C ARG A 643 19.05 -1.68 3.08
N GLY A 644 20.29 -2.00 2.70
CA GLY A 644 21.07 -3.06 3.37
C GLY A 644 21.23 -2.74 4.87
N GLU A 645 21.17 -3.77 5.71
CA GLU A 645 21.58 -3.62 7.12
C GLU A 645 23.09 -3.29 7.16
N PRO A 646 23.51 -2.35 8.03
CA PRO A 646 24.91 -1.94 8.12
C PRO A 646 25.84 -3.08 8.57
#